data_AF-A0A1T1BJ18-F1
#
_entry.id   AF-A0A1T1BJ18-F1
#
_cell.length_a   1.000
_cell.length_b   1.000
_cell.length_c   1.000
_cell.angle_alpha   90.00
_cell.angle_beta   90.00
_cell.angle_gamma   90.00
#
_symmetry.space_group_name_H-M   'P 1'
#
loop_
_entity.id
_entity.type
_entity.pdbx_description
1 polymer ?
#
loop_
_entity_poly.entity_id
_entity_poly.type
_entity_poly.pdbx_seq_one_letter_code
_entity_poly.pdbx_strand_id
1 'polypeptide(L)'
;MLEEKNDNLHEADGKSGIGLNDSSPDDAIETSISETTTENETSLPESEVENIEAEEADHQEALDAITNSNAEESEDETLKERHAIPMQDYDTFSLDALVDELKRLVNTDKVMSVKDHIEEIKKSFSLQFNHLIEEKREEFNASNQDPNEEFQYHSPLKSKFDEYYSIFREKRNAHFKHLQTNLKLNLENRLTIVEELKELINPQENIKDTLKHFNELRERWKNAGAIPKDKYNHVWNNYHFHVENFYDYLHLDREARDLDFKYNLEQKQKIIARVEELANETDISKAFRELQDLHRIWKEDIGPVSKEHRDTIWNKFSELTKKIHDKRELLFESQRANEQQNLEIKKEIIATIEVLATEKVGSHSQWLVQIQKVEALRNDFFAAGKVPAEVNEQTWAAFKTAVRNFNSFKNSFYKDIKKDQNDNLNKKMALVAKAKELQESTDFSATTPIMKQIQEEWKQIGHVPKKYSDKIWKEFKDACNHYFDKLKEHKSEENSDEVAAFDNKKAYLDTLREFQLIGDHKTDLDAIKAHIETWKGFGKVPFSRRHIEGKFNKILDALFEKLSLSKKDTEMMRFSNRIDSLSESNDTRKLDNEKIFIMRKIEEVQNEIFQLENNIQFFTNTKNAKKENSIVLEVRKNIAIHKESLEVWKDKLKQLRNLNQQ
;
A
#
# COMPACT_ATOMS: atom_id res chain seq x y z
N MET A 1 -6.16 -48.71 -26.50
CA MET A 1 -5.81 -50.16 -26.45
C MET A 1 -5.10 -50.40 -25.13
N LEU A 2 -5.66 -51.33 -24.34
CA LEU A 2 -5.26 -51.83 -23.02
C LEU A 2 -5.53 -50.83 -21.87
N GLU A 3 -6.67 -50.86 -21.17
CA GLU A 3 -7.18 -51.87 -20.18
C GLU A 3 -6.24 -52.01 -18.97
N GLU A 4 -6.65 -52.11 -17.71
CA GLU A 4 -7.87 -51.90 -16.93
C GLU A 4 -7.45 -52.08 -15.45
N LYS A 5 -8.24 -51.50 -14.53
CA LYS A 5 -8.40 -51.79 -13.09
C LYS A 5 -8.00 -50.66 -12.15
N ASN A 6 -9.00 -49.88 -11.78
CA ASN A 6 -9.19 -49.46 -10.40
C ASN A 6 -10.68 -49.44 -10.07
N ASP A 7 -10.91 -49.70 -8.79
CA ASP A 7 -12.12 -50.15 -8.14
C ASP A 7 -13.39 -49.34 -8.38
N ASN A 8 -14.49 -50.07 -8.30
CA ASN A 8 -15.83 -49.55 -8.42
C ASN A 8 -16.67 -50.06 -7.22
N LEU A 9 -17.44 -49.12 -6.66
CA LEU A 9 -18.59 -49.27 -5.75
C LEU A 9 -18.33 -49.62 -4.28
N HIS A 10 -19.21 -49.26 -3.35
CA HIS A 10 -20.15 -48.15 -3.10
C HIS A 10 -20.79 -48.52 -1.76
N GLU A 11 -21.29 -47.50 -1.08
CA GLU A 11 -22.07 -47.52 0.16
C GLU A 11 -23.05 -48.70 0.33
N ALA A 12 -23.14 -49.22 1.57
CA ALA A 12 -24.34 -49.86 2.07
C ALA A 12 -24.55 -49.47 3.55
N ASP A 13 -25.63 -48.73 3.75
CA ASP A 13 -26.28 -48.33 5.00
C ASP A 13 -26.65 -49.56 5.87
N GLY A 14 -26.68 -49.38 7.20
CA GLY A 14 -27.18 -50.43 8.09
C GLY A 14 -27.11 -50.13 9.59
N LYS A 15 -28.06 -49.34 10.10
CA LYS A 15 -28.46 -49.32 11.52
C LYS A 15 -28.70 -50.74 12.06
N SER A 16 -28.31 -51.01 13.30
CA SER A 16 -29.23 -51.43 14.39
C SER A 16 -28.49 -51.86 15.67
N GLY A 17 -29.06 -51.45 16.81
CA GLY A 17 -29.30 -52.39 17.91
C GLY A 17 -28.29 -52.42 19.05
N ILE A 18 -28.50 -51.55 20.04
CA ILE A 18 -28.01 -51.71 21.41
C ILE A 18 -28.66 -52.96 22.01
N GLY A 19 -27.85 -53.90 22.50
CA GLY A 19 -28.27 -55.07 23.26
C GLY A 19 -27.29 -55.32 24.41
N LEU A 20 -27.77 -55.11 25.64
CA LEU A 20 -27.13 -55.48 26.89
C LEU A 20 -27.08 -57.03 27.01
N ASN A 21 -25.92 -57.59 27.35
CA ASN A 21 -25.78 -58.59 28.42
C ASN A 21 -24.30 -58.96 28.67
N ASP A 22 -23.85 -58.63 29.87
CA ASP A 22 -23.34 -59.54 30.90
C ASP A 22 -22.59 -60.82 30.45
N SER A 23 -21.29 -60.88 30.72
CA SER A 23 -20.60 -61.97 31.44
C SER A 23 -19.07 -61.82 31.32
N SER A 24 -18.43 -61.45 32.42
CA SER A 24 -16.98 -61.63 32.62
C SER A 24 -16.76 -62.98 33.32
N PRO A 25 -15.72 -63.75 32.97
CA PRO A 25 -15.15 -64.73 33.88
C PRO A 25 -13.89 -64.17 34.54
N ASP A 26 -13.91 -64.27 35.87
CA ASP A 26 -12.75 -64.29 36.77
C ASP A 26 -11.66 -65.25 36.27
N ASP A 27 -10.40 -64.88 36.50
CA ASP A 27 -9.50 -65.78 37.22
C ASP A 27 -8.46 -64.97 38.01
N ALA A 28 -8.47 -65.23 39.31
CA ALA A 28 -7.68 -64.57 40.34
C ALA A 28 -6.30 -65.23 40.48
N ILE A 29 -5.26 -64.43 40.76
CA ILE A 29 -4.01 -64.93 41.34
C ILE A 29 -3.86 -64.28 42.71
N GLU A 30 -4.02 -65.12 43.73
CA GLU A 30 -3.77 -64.86 45.15
C GLU A 30 -2.33 -64.38 45.38
N THR A 31 -2.16 -63.30 46.14
CA THR A 31 -0.90 -63.02 46.83
C THR A 31 -1.18 -63.04 48.33
N SER A 32 -0.66 -64.07 48.99
CA SER A 32 -0.79 -64.35 50.41
C SER A 32 0.10 -63.42 51.22
N ILE A 33 -0.53 -62.51 51.98
CA ILE A 33 0.11 -61.67 52.99
C ILE A 33 0.10 -62.46 54.31
N SER A 34 1.27 -62.84 54.81
CA SER A 34 1.42 -63.26 56.20
C SER A 34 1.53 -62.03 57.09
N GLU A 35 0.57 -61.90 58.01
CA GLU A 35 0.57 -60.96 59.11
C GLU A 35 1.77 -61.18 60.04
N THR A 36 2.50 -60.12 60.35
CA THR A 36 3.07 -59.96 61.69
C THR A 36 2.97 -58.48 62.05
N THR A 37 2.06 -58.20 62.97
CA THR A 37 1.83 -56.93 63.63
C THR A 37 3.04 -56.52 64.46
N THR A 38 3.46 -55.26 64.32
CA THR A 38 3.81 -54.46 65.49
C THR A 38 3.56 -52.99 65.19
N GLU A 39 2.76 -52.38 66.07
CA GLU A 39 2.25 -51.02 66.05
C GLU A 39 3.38 -49.98 66.08
N ASN A 40 3.24 -48.94 65.26
CA ASN A 40 3.41 -47.57 65.72
C ASN A 40 2.66 -46.64 64.77
N GLU A 41 1.46 -46.23 65.21
CA GLU A 41 0.71 -45.13 64.64
C GLU A 41 1.53 -43.84 64.74
N THR A 42 1.83 -43.24 63.59
CA THR A 42 1.94 -41.78 63.51
C THR A 42 0.98 -41.38 62.39
N SER A 43 -0.24 -40.97 62.76
CA SER A 43 -1.22 -40.47 61.80
C SER A 43 -0.77 -39.10 61.30
N LEU A 44 -0.28 -39.04 60.06
CA LEU A 44 -0.03 -37.78 59.36
C LEU A 44 -1.38 -37.11 59.01
N PRO A 45 -1.52 -35.78 59.15
CA PRO A 45 -2.74 -35.05 58.83
C PRO A 45 -3.13 -35.18 57.35
N GLU A 46 -4.43 -35.23 57.07
CA GLU A 46 -5.05 -35.44 55.73
C GLU A 46 -4.52 -34.47 54.65
N SER A 47 -4.14 -33.25 55.04
CA SER A 47 -3.51 -32.26 54.16
C SER A 47 -2.05 -32.57 53.79
N GLU A 48 -1.32 -33.31 54.61
CA GLU A 48 0.03 -33.81 54.27
C GLU A 48 -0.06 -35.03 53.35
N VAL A 49 -1.10 -35.86 53.50
CA VAL A 49 -1.33 -37.02 52.60
C VAL A 49 -1.72 -36.56 51.19
N GLU A 50 -2.63 -35.58 51.05
CA GLU A 50 -2.96 -34.97 49.74
C GLU A 50 -1.74 -34.33 49.07
N ASN A 51 -0.84 -33.70 49.84
CA ASN A 51 0.36 -33.07 49.30
C ASN A 51 1.40 -34.11 48.83
N ILE A 52 1.53 -35.24 49.55
CA ILE A 52 2.42 -36.35 49.18
C ILE A 52 1.90 -37.05 47.92
N GLU A 53 0.59 -37.30 47.81
CA GLU A 53 -0.02 -37.90 46.61
C GLU A 53 0.11 -36.97 45.38
N ALA A 54 -0.03 -35.65 45.58
CA ALA A 54 0.17 -34.67 44.52
C ALA A 54 1.64 -34.57 44.07
N GLU A 55 2.59 -34.62 45.01
CA GLU A 55 4.02 -34.65 44.68
C GLU A 55 4.41 -35.94 43.94
N GLU A 56 3.94 -37.11 44.38
CA GLU A 56 4.20 -38.40 43.72
C GLU A 56 3.62 -38.46 42.30
N ALA A 57 2.42 -37.91 42.08
CA ALA A 57 1.81 -37.82 40.75
C ALA A 57 2.64 -36.95 39.78
N ASP A 58 3.15 -35.82 40.27
CA ASP A 58 3.98 -34.88 39.51
C ASP A 58 5.37 -35.47 39.18
N HIS A 59 5.96 -36.23 40.11
CA HIS A 59 7.17 -37.01 39.84
C HIS A 59 6.95 -38.06 38.73
N GLN A 60 5.81 -38.75 38.77
CA GLN A 60 5.48 -39.76 37.78
C GLN A 60 5.26 -39.15 36.39
N GLU A 61 4.65 -37.98 36.29
CA GLU A 61 4.48 -37.26 35.02
C GLU A 61 5.82 -36.89 34.37
N ALA A 62 6.77 -36.38 35.15
CA ALA A 62 8.12 -36.05 34.66
C ALA A 62 8.87 -37.30 34.14
N LEU A 63 8.73 -38.43 34.83
CA LEU A 63 9.31 -39.72 34.43
C LEU A 63 8.64 -40.28 33.17
N ASP A 64 7.31 -40.20 33.09
CA ASP A 64 6.54 -40.64 31.93
C ASP A 64 6.85 -39.80 30.69
N ALA A 65 7.06 -38.49 30.85
CA ALA A 65 7.50 -37.60 29.78
C ALA A 65 8.89 -38.01 29.23
N ILE A 66 9.84 -38.31 30.10
CA ILE A 66 11.20 -38.73 29.70
C ILE A 66 11.19 -40.11 29.09
N THR A 67 10.44 -41.06 29.64
CA THR A 67 10.35 -42.42 29.08
C THR A 67 9.69 -42.41 27.70
N ASN A 68 8.63 -41.63 27.50
CA ASN A 68 7.98 -41.48 26.20
C ASN A 68 8.91 -40.81 25.17
N SER A 69 9.72 -39.86 25.60
CA SER A 69 10.70 -39.17 24.75
C SER A 69 11.90 -40.08 24.42
N ASN A 70 12.39 -40.86 25.38
CA ASN A 70 13.41 -41.88 25.16
C ASN A 70 12.94 -42.98 24.21
N ALA A 71 11.67 -43.40 24.32
CA ALA A 71 11.10 -44.39 23.42
C ALA A 71 10.97 -43.85 21.99
N GLU A 72 10.68 -42.55 21.81
CA GLU A 72 10.64 -41.90 20.51
C GLU A 72 12.04 -41.72 19.90
N GLU A 73 13.03 -41.28 20.67
CA GLU A 73 14.41 -41.13 20.21
C GLU A 73 15.15 -42.45 20.02
N SER A 74 14.73 -43.50 20.74
CA SER A 74 15.28 -44.83 20.52
C SER A 74 15.00 -45.31 19.11
N GLU A 75 13.82 -45.03 18.53
CA GLU A 75 13.50 -45.50 17.17
C GLU A 75 14.48 -44.98 16.13
N ASP A 76 15.02 -43.78 16.34
CA ASP A 76 15.87 -43.09 15.38
C ASP A 76 16.99 -42.29 16.06
N GLU A 77 18.19 -42.87 16.10
CA GLU A 77 19.35 -42.22 16.71
C GLU A 77 19.75 -40.90 16.06
N THR A 78 19.34 -40.66 14.81
CA THR A 78 19.63 -39.39 14.13
C THR A 78 18.86 -38.21 14.73
N LEU A 79 17.83 -38.47 15.55
CA LEU A 79 17.09 -37.46 16.29
C LEU A 79 17.88 -36.85 17.45
N LYS A 80 18.87 -37.58 18.03
CA LYS A 80 19.71 -37.07 19.14
C LYS A 80 20.45 -35.78 18.78
N GLU A 81 20.75 -35.61 17.50
CA GLU A 81 21.48 -34.45 16.97
C GLU A 81 20.58 -33.32 16.45
N ARG A 82 19.25 -33.43 16.55
CA ARG A 82 18.33 -32.37 16.12
C ARG A 82 18.55 -31.04 16.85
N HIS A 83 19.14 -31.09 18.05
CA HIS A 83 19.46 -29.93 18.87
C HIS A 83 20.91 -29.43 18.71
N ALA A 84 21.71 -30.03 17.82
CA ALA A 84 23.09 -29.60 17.57
C ALA A 84 23.14 -28.28 16.77
N ILE A 85 22.10 -28.01 15.98
CA ILE A 85 21.95 -26.77 15.22
C ILE A 85 20.89 -25.94 15.95
N PRO A 86 21.23 -24.74 16.46
CA PRO A 86 20.25 -23.87 17.10
C PRO A 86 19.13 -23.50 16.14
N MET A 87 17.87 -23.66 16.58
CA MET A 87 16.70 -23.20 15.83
C MET A 87 16.76 -21.69 15.68
N GLN A 88 16.72 -21.21 14.43
CA GLN A 88 16.70 -19.80 14.10
C GLN A 88 15.28 -19.35 13.79
N ASP A 89 15.02 -18.05 13.92
CA ASP A 89 13.74 -17.47 13.56
C ASP A 89 13.67 -17.24 12.04
N TYR A 90 13.30 -18.29 11.31
CA TYR A 90 13.21 -18.28 9.84
C TYR A 90 12.13 -17.33 9.31
N ASP A 91 11.16 -16.90 10.12
CA ASP A 91 10.16 -15.92 9.68
C ASP A 91 10.78 -14.55 9.39
N THR A 92 11.94 -14.25 10.00
CA THR A 92 12.69 -13.00 9.80
C THR A 92 13.59 -13.02 8.56
N PHE A 93 13.78 -14.19 7.93
CA PHE A 93 14.69 -14.35 6.80
C PHE A 93 14.03 -13.90 5.50
N SER A 94 14.82 -13.37 4.56
CA SER A 94 14.36 -13.09 3.20
C SER A 94 14.21 -14.39 2.39
N LEU A 95 13.45 -14.34 1.28
CA LEU A 95 13.30 -15.49 0.37
C LEU A 95 14.64 -16.05 -0.12
N ASP A 96 15.63 -15.20 -0.45
CA ASP A 96 16.96 -15.62 -0.85
C ASP A 96 17.71 -16.31 0.31
N ALA A 97 17.67 -15.73 1.51
CA ALA A 97 18.31 -16.29 2.69
C ALA A 97 17.71 -17.65 3.09
N LEU A 98 16.40 -17.82 2.95
CA LEU A 98 15.70 -19.09 3.18
C LEU A 98 16.16 -20.18 2.21
N VAL A 99 16.34 -19.85 0.93
CA VAL A 99 16.82 -20.81 -0.08
C VAL A 99 18.28 -21.19 0.15
N ASP A 100 19.13 -20.23 0.52
CA ASP A 100 20.54 -20.48 0.82
C ASP A 100 20.71 -21.33 2.09
N GLU A 101 19.90 -21.08 3.12
CA GLU A 101 19.90 -21.88 4.33
C GLU A 101 19.35 -23.30 4.09
N LEU A 102 18.28 -23.45 3.28
CA LEU A 102 17.79 -24.75 2.84
C LEU A 102 18.90 -25.54 2.14
N LYS A 103 19.62 -24.91 1.21
CA LYS A 103 20.75 -25.53 0.51
C LYS A 103 21.82 -26.02 1.48
N ARG A 104 22.15 -25.21 2.50
CA ARG A 104 23.13 -25.58 3.54
C ARG A 104 22.66 -26.81 4.32
N LEU A 105 21.41 -26.81 4.77
CA LEU A 105 20.85 -27.87 5.61
C LEU A 105 20.66 -29.20 4.85
N VAL A 106 20.25 -29.15 3.58
CA VAL A 106 20.06 -30.34 2.73
C VAL A 106 21.35 -31.13 2.53
N ASN A 107 22.51 -30.48 2.62
CA ASN A 107 23.82 -31.12 2.51
C ASN A 107 24.29 -31.79 3.82
N THR A 108 23.54 -31.67 4.90
CA THR A 108 23.84 -32.39 6.16
C THR A 108 23.59 -33.88 5.98
N ASP A 109 24.51 -34.72 6.48
CA ASP A 109 24.41 -36.18 6.34
C ASP A 109 23.20 -36.77 7.09
N LYS A 110 22.93 -36.25 8.29
CA LYS A 110 21.83 -36.70 9.15
C LYS A 110 20.55 -35.93 8.86
N VAL A 111 19.75 -36.49 7.96
CA VAL A 111 18.54 -35.88 7.40
C VAL A 111 17.53 -35.46 8.48
N MET A 112 17.35 -36.27 9.53
CA MET A 112 16.35 -36.00 10.56
C MET A 112 16.79 -34.93 11.55
N SER A 113 18.10 -34.71 11.71
CA SER A 113 18.62 -33.62 12.55
C SER A 113 18.25 -32.23 12.02
N VAL A 114 18.00 -32.10 10.71
CA VAL A 114 17.63 -30.85 10.05
C VAL A 114 16.17 -30.80 9.61
N LYS A 115 15.38 -31.85 9.89
CA LYS A 115 13.99 -31.97 9.44
C LYS A 115 13.15 -30.76 9.88
N ASP A 116 13.20 -30.43 11.17
CA ASP A 116 12.34 -29.39 11.73
C ASP A 116 12.74 -28.01 11.22
N HIS A 117 14.04 -27.75 11.05
CA HIS A 117 14.53 -26.56 10.39
C HIS A 117 14.02 -26.43 8.94
N ILE A 118 14.07 -27.52 8.16
CA ILE A 118 13.65 -27.53 6.76
C ILE A 118 12.12 -27.34 6.64
N GLU A 119 11.32 -27.93 7.52
CA GLU A 119 9.87 -27.73 7.50
C GLU A 119 9.48 -26.30 7.94
N GLU A 120 10.15 -25.70 8.93
CA GLU A 120 9.94 -24.29 9.28
C GLU A 120 10.37 -23.36 8.12
N ILE A 121 11.54 -23.58 7.50
CA ILE A 121 11.98 -22.83 6.31
C ILE A 121 10.95 -22.93 5.19
N LYS A 122 10.40 -24.13 4.93
CA LYS A 122 9.38 -24.35 3.92
C LYS A 122 8.09 -23.59 4.24
N LYS A 123 7.68 -23.57 5.50
CA LYS A 123 6.51 -22.83 5.97
C LYS A 123 6.73 -21.33 5.74
N SER A 124 7.82 -20.75 6.25
CA SER A 124 8.15 -19.33 6.08
C SER A 124 8.27 -18.95 4.60
N PHE A 125 8.98 -19.76 3.80
CA PHE A 125 9.14 -19.54 2.35
C PHE A 125 7.80 -19.56 1.62
N SER A 126 6.95 -20.55 1.91
CA SER A 126 5.64 -20.69 1.26
C SER A 126 4.70 -19.54 1.61
N LEU A 127 4.72 -19.05 2.87
CA LEU A 127 3.96 -17.88 3.29
C LEU A 127 4.42 -16.62 2.54
N GLN A 128 5.72 -16.31 2.58
CA GLN A 128 6.28 -15.12 1.91
C GLN A 128 6.11 -15.19 0.38
N PHE A 129 6.33 -16.36 -0.22
CA PHE A 129 6.23 -16.55 -1.67
C PHE A 129 4.78 -16.44 -2.14
N ASN A 130 3.81 -17.04 -1.44
CA ASN A 130 2.40 -16.90 -1.79
C ASN A 130 1.93 -15.44 -1.72
N HIS A 131 2.41 -14.67 -0.73
CA HIS A 131 2.16 -13.23 -0.68
C HIS A 131 2.75 -12.50 -1.89
N LEU A 132 4.00 -12.80 -2.27
CA LEU A 132 4.63 -12.21 -3.46
C LEU A 132 3.82 -12.52 -4.73
N ILE A 133 3.32 -13.75 -4.87
CA ILE A 133 2.47 -14.16 -6.00
C ILE A 133 1.16 -13.38 -6.02
N GLU A 134 0.50 -13.23 -4.86
CA GLU A 134 -0.75 -12.48 -4.76
C GLU A 134 -0.55 -11.00 -5.13
N GLU A 135 0.53 -10.38 -4.66
CA GLU A 135 0.91 -9.01 -5.02
C GLU A 135 1.13 -8.87 -6.54
N LYS A 136 1.93 -9.76 -7.14
CA LYS A 136 2.18 -9.73 -8.59
C LYS A 136 0.90 -9.97 -9.40
N ARG A 137 -0.01 -10.80 -8.89
CA ARG A 137 -1.32 -11.03 -9.49
C ARG A 137 -2.21 -9.79 -9.41
N GLU A 138 -2.22 -9.09 -8.28
CA GLU A 138 -2.97 -7.83 -8.12
C GLU A 138 -2.41 -6.72 -9.03
N GLU A 139 -1.08 -6.59 -9.12
CA GLU A 139 -0.42 -5.64 -10.04
C GLU A 139 -0.77 -5.93 -11.50
N PHE A 140 -0.76 -7.21 -11.87
CA PHE A 140 -1.18 -7.67 -13.19
C PHE A 140 -2.65 -7.30 -13.45
N ASN A 141 -3.56 -7.66 -12.55
CA ASN A 141 -4.98 -7.34 -12.69
C ASN A 141 -5.27 -5.82 -12.73
N ALA A 142 -4.47 -5.01 -12.04
CA ALA A 142 -4.62 -3.55 -12.05
C ALA A 142 -4.08 -2.89 -13.34
N SER A 143 -3.10 -3.54 -13.99
CA SER A 143 -2.46 -3.04 -15.21
C SER A 143 -3.12 -3.58 -16.47
N ASN A 144 -3.68 -4.79 -16.39
CA ASN A 144 -4.25 -5.48 -17.53
C ASN A 144 -5.61 -4.89 -17.94
N GLN A 145 -5.77 -4.71 -19.26
CA GLN A 145 -6.98 -4.23 -19.90
C GLN A 145 -7.70 -5.33 -20.70
N ASP A 146 -7.03 -6.45 -20.97
CA ASP A 146 -7.55 -7.59 -21.71
C ASP A 146 -8.02 -8.71 -20.74
N PRO A 147 -9.32 -9.07 -20.73
CA PRO A 147 -9.85 -10.15 -19.90
C PRO A 147 -9.32 -11.55 -20.22
N ASN A 148 -8.68 -11.75 -21.37
CA ASN A 148 -8.25 -13.07 -21.84
C ASN A 148 -6.78 -13.41 -21.52
N GLU A 149 -6.01 -12.47 -20.98
CA GLU A 149 -4.60 -12.71 -20.65
C GLU A 149 -4.47 -13.28 -19.24
N GLU A 150 -3.90 -14.47 -19.12
CA GLU A 150 -3.79 -15.21 -17.86
C GLU A 150 -2.51 -14.85 -17.10
N PHE A 151 -2.59 -14.74 -15.77
CA PHE A 151 -1.43 -14.40 -14.94
C PHE A 151 -0.43 -15.56 -14.88
N GLN A 152 0.79 -15.32 -15.36
CA GLN A 152 1.91 -16.25 -15.25
C GLN A 152 3.09 -15.58 -14.55
N TYR A 153 3.65 -16.24 -13.54
CA TYR A 153 4.83 -15.76 -12.83
C TYR A 153 5.83 -16.89 -12.61
N HIS A 154 7.02 -16.73 -13.18
CA HIS A 154 8.13 -17.66 -13.04
C HIS A 154 9.20 -17.06 -12.14
N SER A 155 9.51 -17.72 -11.03
CA SER A 155 10.57 -17.31 -10.11
C SER A 155 11.71 -18.33 -10.11
N PRO A 156 12.94 -17.93 -10.50
CA PRO A 156 14.12 -18.78 -10.38
C PRO A 156 14.38 -19.26 -8.95
N LEU A 157 14.02 -18.45 -7.94
CA LEU A 157 14.15 -18.82 -6.52
C LEU A 157 13.24 -19.98 -6.15
N LYS A 158 12.00 -19.99 -6.64
CA LYS A 158 11.05 -21.10 -6.40
C LYS A 158 11.56 -22.41 -6.99
N SER A 159 12.11 -22.38 -8.20
CA SER A 159 12.70 -23.56 -8.82
C SER A 159 13.87 -24.12 -8.01
N LYS A 160 14.78 -23.27 -7.52
CA LYS A 160 15.89 -23.68 -6.64
C LYS A 160 15.39 -24.26 -5.32
N PHE A 161 14.39 -23.63 -4.70
CA PHE A 161 13.76 -24.13 -3.49
C PHE A 161 13.20 -25.54 -3.69
N ASP A 162 12.44 -25.75 -4.77
CA ASP A 162 11.81 -27.04 -5.07
C ASP A 162 12.84 -28.14 -5.35
N GLU A 163 13.95 -27.80 -6.02
CA GLU A 163 15.09 -28.70 -6.23
C GLU A 163 15.68 -29.16 -4.88
N TYR A 164 16.07 -28.22 -4.01
CA TYR A 164 16.65 -28.56 -2.71
C TYR A 164 15.68 -29.29 -1.79
N TYR A 165 14.39 -28.91 -1.80
CA TYR A 165 13.37 -29.61 -1.04
C TYR A 165 13.09 -31.02 -1.57
N SER A 166 13.22 -31.25 -2.88
CA SER A 166 13.13 -32.60 -3.47
C SER A 166 14.24 -33.50 -2.94
N ILE A 167 15.49 -33.01 -2.93
CA ILE A 167 16.64 -33.74 -2.39
C ILE A 167 16.39 -34.12 -0.92
N PHE A 168 15.88 -33.19 -0.10
CA PHE A 168 15.50 -33.51 1.28
C PHE A 168 14.43 -34.60 1.34
N ARG A 169 13.36 -34.50 0.56
CA ARG A 169 12.29 -35.51 0.54
C ARG A 169 12.81 -36.89 0.16
N GLU A 170 13.67 -36.98 -0.84
CA GLU A 170 14.28 -38.24 -1.27
C GLU A 170 15.13 -38.85 -0.16
N LYS A 171 16.03 -38.06 0.44
CA LYS A 171 16.87 -38.49 1.55
C LYS A 171 16.03 -38.92 2.77
N ARG A 172 14.97 -38.19 3.10
CA ARG A 172 14.05 -38.50 4.21
C ARG A 172 13.28 -39.80 3.97
N ASN A 173 12.77 -39.98 2.76
CA ASN A 173 12.05 -41.18 2.39
C ASN A 173 12.98 -42.41 2.40
N ALA A 174 14.22 -42.27 1.94
CA ALA A 174 15.23 -43.32 2.04
C ALA A 174 15.55 -43.67 3.50
N HIS A 175 15.72 -42.64 4.35
CA HIS A 175 15.94 -42.81 5.78
C HIS A 175 14.82 -43.60 6.45
N PHE A 176 13.55 -43.20 6.25
CA PHE A 176 12.41 -43.87 6.88
C PHE A 176 12.24 -45.33 6.42
N LYS A 177 12.48 -45.62 5.13
CA LYS A 177 12.46 -47.00 4.62
C LYS A 177 13.53 -47.89 5.27
N HIS A 178 14.74 -47.36 5.41
CA HIS A 178 15.84 -48.05 6.10
C HIS A 178 15.53 -48.26 7.58
N LEU A 179 15.05 -47.21 8.25
CA LEU A 179 14.65 -47.24 9.66
C LEU A 179 13.58 -48.29 9.93
N GLN A 180 12.49 -48.29 9.17
CA GLN A 180 11.39 -49.24 9.32
C GLN A 180 11.86 -50.70 9.16
N THR A 181 12.80 -50.94 8.25
CA THR A 181 13.37 -52.27 8.02
C THR A 181 14.24 -52.70 9.21
N ASN A 182 15.09 -51.81 9.71
CA ASN A 182 15.95 -52.07 10.87
C ASN A 182 15.14 -52.30 12.15
N LEU A 183 14.14 -51.46 12.44
CA LEU A 183 13.26 -51.62 13.60
C LEU A 183 12.55 -52.98 13.60
N LYS A 184 12.11 -53.44 12.42
CA LYS A 184 11.48 -54.75 12.27
C LYS A 184 12.46 -55.90 12.54
N LEU A 185 13.67 -55.84 11.98
CA LEU A 185 14.72 -56.85 12.19
C LEU A 185 15.18 -56.90 13.66
N ASN A 186 15.35 -55.73 14.28
CA ASN A 186 15.74 -55.62 15.67
C ASN A 186 14.64 -56.15 16.61
N LEU A 187 13.35 -55.90 16.29
CA LEU A 187 12.23 -56.44 17.04
C LEU A 187 12.22 -57.96 17.00
N GLU A 188 12.42 -58.55 15.82
CA GLU A 188 12.54 -60.00 15.66
C GLU A 188 13.70 -60.56 16.51
N ASN A 189 14.89 -59.95 16.44
CA ASN A 189 16.04 -60.36 17.25
C ASN A 189 15.78 -60.24 18.76
N ARG A 190 15.19 -59.14 19.24
CA ARG A 190 14.84 -58.96 20.65
C ARG A 190 13.82 -60.00 21.13
N LEU A 191 12.82 -60.33 20.32
CA LEU A 191 11.86 -61.40 20.64
C LEU A 191 12.53 -62.77 20.70
N THR A 192 13.47 -63.07 19.79
CA THR A 192 14.24 -64.32 19.84
C THR A 192 15.07 -64.42 21.12
N ILE A 193 15.76 -63.34 21.53
CA ILE A 193 16.54 -63.31 22.77
C ILE A 193 15.65 -63.58 24.00
N VAL A 194 14.45 -63.00 24.02
CA VAL A 194 13.48 -63.21 25.09
C VAL A 194 13.05 -64.67 25.19
N GLU A 195 12.78 -65.33 24.06
CA GLU A 195 12.43 -66.75 24.06
C GLU A 195 13.63 -67.62 24.48
N GLU A 196 14.84 -67.33 24.00
CA GLU A 196 16.08 -68.02 24.41
C GLU A 196 16.33 -67.86 25.94
N LEU A 197 16.06 -66.69 26.52
CA LEU A 197 16.16 -66.46 27.98
C LEU A 197 15.14 -67.26 28.78
N LYS A 198 13.93 -67.41 28.25
CA LYS A 198 12.86 -68.21 28.87
C LYS A 198 13.21 -69.70 28.88
N GLU A 199 13.84 -70.20 27.81
CA GLU A 199 14.30 -71.60 27.71
C GLU A 199 15.52 -71.92 28.59
N LEU A 200 16.31 -70.90 28.97
CA LEU A 200 17.52 -71.04 29.79
C LEU A 200 17.27 -71.63 31.20
N ILE A 201 16.04 -71.54 31.70
CA ILE A 201 15.65 -71.98 33.04
C ILE A 201 15.36 -73.49 32.99
N ASN A 202 16.40 -74.32 32.82
CA ASN A 202 16.29 -75.78 32.78
C ASN A 202 17.09 -76.45 33.94
N PRO A 203 16.45 -77.25 34.82
CA PRO A 203 17.07 -77.85 36.00
C PRO A 203 18.24 -78.83 35.79
N GLN A 204 18.55 -79.24 34.54
CA GLN A 204 19.53 -80.31 34.25
C GLN A 204 20.86 -79.83 33.66
N GLU A 205 21.08 -78.53 33.48
CA GLU A 205 22.31 -77.98 32.86
C GLU A 205 23.36 -77.47 33.86
N ASN A 206 24.62 -77.41 33.42
CA ASN A 206 25.76 -76.92 34.20
C ASN A 206 25.67 -75.39 34.42
N ILE A 207 25.65 -74.94 35.68
CA ILE A 207 25.50 -73.53 36.11
C ILE A 207 26.50 -72.59 35.44
N LYS A 208 27.73 -73.06 35.19
CA LYS A 208 28.76 -72.25 34.55
C LYS A 208 28.45 -71.97 33.08
N ASP A 209 27.86 -72.95 32.39
CA ASP A 209 27.51 -72.85 30.98
C ASP A 209 26.23 -72.02 30.79
N THR A 210 25.24 -72.16 31.69
CA THR A 210 24.04 -71.31 31.71
C THR A 210 24.36 -69.85 32.01
N LEU A 211 25.29 -69.57 32.93
CA LEU A 211 25.75 -68.20 33.21
C LEU A 211 26.53 -67.60 32.02
N LYS A 212 27.29 -68.40 31.29
CA LYS A 212 27.96 -67.95 30.06
C LYS A 212 26.91 -67.60 28.99
N HIS A 213 25.94 -68.47 28.75
CA HIS A 213 24.91 -68.25 27.75
C HIS A 213 23.99 -67.07 28.11
N PHE A 214 23.66 -66.89 29.40
CA PHE A 214 22.97 -65.70 29.90
C PHE A 214 23.74 -64.40 29.59
N ASN A 215 25.06 -64.39 29.81
CA ASN A 215 25.88 -63.22 29.50
C ASN A 215 25.94 -62.95 27.98
N GLU A 216 26.01 -64.00 27.16
CA GLU A 216 25.92 -63.88 25.69
C GLU A 216 24.56 -63.30 25.26
N LEU A 217 23.45 -63.73 25.87
CA LEU A 217 22.10 -63.19 25.62
C LEU A 217 21.98 -61.73 26.07
N ARG A 218 22.60 -61.36 27.19
CA ARG A 218 22.67 -59.97 27.67
C ARG A 218 23.49 -59.08 26.72
N GLU A 219 24.63 -59.57 26.22
CA GLU A 219 25.41 -58.86 25.20
C GLU A 219 24.64 -58.73 23.88
N ARG A 220 23.95 -59.79 23.42
CA ARG A 220 23.09 -59.75 22.24
C ARG A 220 21.96 -58.75 22.41
N TRP A 221 21.32 -58.71 23.58
CA TRP A 221 20.26 -57.74 23.88
C TRP A 221 20.77 -56.31 23.82
N LYS A 222 21.93 -56.06 24.43
CA LYS A 222 22.60 -54.75 24.38
C LYS A 222 22.92 -54.31 22.94
N ASN A 223 23.25 -55.27 22.08
CA ASN A 223 23.59 -55.03 20.68
C ASN A 223 22.39 -55.14 19.71
N ALA A 224 21.18 -55.46 20.20
CA ALA A 224 20.00 -55.76 19.36
C ALA A 224 19.36 -54.53 18.70
N GLY A 225 19.93 -53.34 18.88
CA GLY A 225 19.43 -52.10 18.29
C GLY A 225 18.04 -51.71 18.80
N ALA A 226 17.48 -50.65 18.22
CA ALA A 226 16.18 -50.10 18.60
C ALA A 226 14.99 -50.87 18.02
N ILE A 227 13.84 -50.79 18.68
CA ILE A 227 12.59 -51.45 18.27
C ILE A 227 11.43 -50.45 18.26
N PRO A 228 10.30 -50.77 17.59
CA PRO A 228 9.13 -49.90 17.57
C PRO A 228 8.63 -49.53 18.98
N LYS A 229 8.30 -48.26 19.19
CA LYS A 229 7.87 -47.64 20.45
C LYS A 229 6.66 -48.33 21.06
N ASP A 230 5.69 -48.73 20.22
CA ASP A 230 4.47 -49.42 20.67
C ASP A 230 4.76 -50.81 21.26
N LYS A 231 5.88 -51.44 20.86
CA LYS A 231 6.32 -52.75 21.36
C LYS A 231 7.38 -52.66 22.44
N TYR A 232 8.02 -51.51 22.60
CA TYR A 232 9.18 -51.31 23.48
C TYR A 232 8.92 -51.76 24.92
N ASN A 233 7.89 -51.20 25.57
CA ASN A 233 7.59 -51.50 26.98
C ASN A 233 7.25 -52.98 27.19
N HIS A 234 6.48 -53.58 26.29
CA HIS A 234 6.10 -54.99 26.39
C HIS A 234 7.33 -55.91 26.27
N VAL A 235 8.17 -55.69 25.25
CA VAL A 235 9.36 -56.51 24.99
C VAL A 235 10.39 -56.33 26.11
N TRP A 236 10.57 -55.11 26.62
CA TRP A 236 11.45 -54.82 27.76
C TRP A 236 10.94 -55.45 29.06
N ASN A 237 9.64 -55.31 29.39
CA ASN A 237 9.06 -55.92 30.60
C ASN A 237 9.23 -57.44 30.58
N ASN A 238 9.03 -58.06 29.42
CA ASN A 238 9.15 -59.51 29.27
C ASN A 238 10.62 -59.98 29.43
N TYR A 239 11.56 -59.29 28.78
CA TYR A 239 12.99 -59.51 28.99
C TYR A 239 13.38 -59.35 30.46
N HIS A 240 12.95 -58.26 31.10
CA HIS A 240 13.27 -57.97 32.49
C HIS A 240 12.72 -59.04 33.44
N PHE A 241 11.47 -59.47 33.26
CA PHE A 241 10.86 -60.55 34.03
C PHE A 241 11.68 -61.84 33.93
N HIS A 242 12.10 -62.25 32.72
CA HIS A 242 12.92 -63.45 32.56
C HIS A 242 14.34 -63.30 33.11
N VAL A 243 14.92 -62.10 33.07
CA VAL A 243 16.19 -61.78 33.72
C VAL A 243 16.06 -61.88 35.25
N GLU A 244 15.03 -61.31 35.86
CA GLU A 244 14.78 -61.42 37.30
C GLU A 244 14.56 -62.87 37.72
N ASN A 245 13.74 -63.62 36.98
CA ASN A 245 13.54 -65.05 37.20
C ASN A 245 14.85 -65.85 37.12
N PHE A 246 15.78 -65.47 36.22
CA PHE A 246 17.10 -66.10 36.16
C PHE A 246 17.95 -65.80 37.40
N TYR A 247 17.94 -64.55 37.91
CA TYR A 247 18.63 -64.22 39.16
C TYR A 247 18.02 -64.90 40.39
N ASP A 248 16.71 -65.13 40.38
CA ASP A 248 16.02 -65.93 41.39
C ASP A 248 16.38 -67.42 41.28
N TYR A 249 16.54 -67.93 40.06
CA TYR A 249 17.05 -69.29 39.82
C TYR A 249 18.52 -69.47 40.23
N LEU A 250 19.36 -68.44 40.08
CA LEU A 250 20.80 -68.43 40.43
C LEU A 250 21.07 -68.38 41.95
N HIS A 251 20.07 -68.60 42.80
CA HIS A 251 20.20 -68.69 44.27
C HIS A 251 21.22 -69.73 44.79
N LEU A 252 21.92 -70.46 43.91
CA LEU A 252 23.01 -71.36 44.27
C LEU A 252 24.37 -70.68 44.55
N ASP A 253 24.61 -69.41 44.15
CA ASP A 253 25.86 -68.66 44.44
C ASP A 253 25.60 -67.24 44.99
N ARG A 254 25.37 -67.14 46.31
CA ARG A 254 25.03 -65.90 47.03
C ARG A 254 26.07 -64.78 46.86
N GLU A 255 27.35 -65.13 46.71
CA GLU A 255 28.45 -64.15 46.63
C GLU A 255 28.49 -63.38 45.30
N ALA A 256 28.16 -64.03 44.18
CA ALA A 256 28.18 -63.39 42.86
C ALA A 256 27.07 -62.34 42.72
N ARG A 257 25.87 -62.65 43.22
CA ARG A 257 24.71 -61.73 43.22
C ARG A 257 24.96 -60.48 44.06
N ASP A 258 25.53 -60.66 45.26
CA ASP A 258 25.77 -59.55 46.18
C ASP A 258 26.87 -58.60 45.63
N LEU A 259 27.85 -59.14 44.88
CA LEU A 259 28.83 -58.35 44.13
C LEU A 259 28.17 -57.54 43.00
N ASP A 260 27.29 -58.16 42.21
CA ASP A 260 26.55 -57.49 41.14
C ASP A 260 25.62 -56.38 41.67
N PHE A 261 24.93 -56.59 42.81
CA PHE A 261 24.14 -55.53 43.45
C PHE A 261 24.99 -54.36 43.91
N LYS A 262 26.19 -54.64 44.43
CA LYS A 262 27.14 -53.58 44.82
C LYS A 262 27.64 -52.80 43.61
N TYR A 263 27.95 -53.49 42.51
CA TYR A 263 28.33 -52.84 41.26
C TYR A 263 27.18 -51.99 40.69
N ASN A 264 25.97 -52.52 40.62
CA ASN A 264 24.78 -51.78 40.14
C ASN A 264 24.51 -50.56 41.01
N LEU A 265 24.64 -50.68 42.34
CA LEU A 265 24.49 -49.56 43.27
C LEU A 265 25.51 -48.45 43.00
N GLU A 266 26.78 -48.81 42.81
CA GLU A 266 27.83 -47.85 42.47
C GLU A 266 27.55 -47.13 41.14
N GLN A 267 27.08 -47.85 40.12
CA GLN A 267 26.72 -47.25 38.83
C GLN A 267 25.50 -46.32 38.95
N LYS A 268 24.45 -46.71 39.67
CA LYS A 268 23.28 -45.83 39.92
C LYS A 268 23.66 -44.59 40.71
N GLN A 269 24.56 -44.71 41.68
CA GLN A 269 25.10 -43.55 42.41
C GLN A 269 25.90 -42.60 41.49
N LYS A 270 26.69 -43.13 40.55
CA LYS A 270 27.38 -42.31 39.54
C LYS A 270 26.39 -41.58 38.62
N ILE A 271 25.30 -42.24 38.21
CA ILE A 271 24.24 -41.59 37.45
C ILE A 271 23.63 -40.44 38.26
N ILE A 272 23.23 -40.68 39.51
CA ILE A 272 22.65 -39.64 40.38
C ILE A 272 23.60 -38.44 40.51
N ALA A 273 24.89 -38.69 40.77
CA ALA A 273 25.89 -37.64 40.86
C ALA A 273 25.99 -36.83 39.56
N ARG A 274 25.93 -37.49 38.40
CA ARG A 274 25.93 -36.82 37.11
C ARG A 274 24.64 -36.02 36.87
N VAL A 275 23.47 -36.56 37.22
CA VAL A 275 22.19 -35.82 37.11
C VAL A 275 22.20 -34.59 38.03
N GLU A 276 22.82 -34.68 39.21
CA GLU A 276 22.97 -33.54 40.13
C GLU A 276 23.83 -32.43 39.52
N GLU A 277 24.89 -32.78 38.79
CA GLU A 277 25.67 -31.82 38.00
C GLU A 277 24.82 -31.19 36.88
N LEU A 278 24.05 -32.00 36.14
CA LEU A 278 23.15 -31.52 35.09
C LEU A 278 22.04 -30.60 35.61
N ALA A 279 21.58 -30.84 36.83
CA ALA A 279 20.62 -29.95 37.49
C ALA A 279 21.18 -28.55 37.73
N ASN A 280 22.50 -28.34 37.62
CA ASN A 280 23.16 -27.03 37.72
C ASN A 280 23.70 -26.51 36.38
N GLU A 281 23.59 -27.28 35.29
CA GLU A 281 24.03 -26.87 33.95
C GLU A 281 23.19 -25.68 33.43
N THR A 282 23.82 -24.75 32.71
CA THR A 282 23.15 -23.57 32.14
C THR A 282 22.35 -23.87 30.88
N ASP A 283 22.83 -24.82 30.07
CA ASP A 283 22.14 -25.27 28.86
C ASP A 283 21.11 -26.34 29.20
N ILE A 284 19.86 -25.90 29.39
CA ILE A 284 18.73 -26.76 29.78
C ILE A 284 18.45 -27.83 28.72
N SER A 285 18.60 -27.51 27.42
CA SER A 285 18.35 -28.45 26.33
C SER A 285 19.42 -29.55 26.26
N LYS A 286 20.67 -29.21 26.54
CA LYS A 286 21.75 -30.19 26.71
C LYS A 286 21.54 -31.03 27.97
N ALA A 287 21.21 -30.41 29.10
CA ALA A 287 20.97 -31.11 30.36
C ALA A 287 19.84 -32.14 30.25
N PHE A 288 18.75 -31.79 29.57
CA PHE A 288 17.62 -32.70 29.36
C PHE A 288 17.98 -33.89 28.45
N ARG A 289 18.76 -33.68 27.38
CA ARG A 289 19.24 -34.78 26.52
C ARG A 289 20.15 -35.75 27.26
N GLU A 290 21.05 -35.24 28.08
CA GLU A 290 21.93 -36.10 28.85
C GLU A 290 21.15 -36.84 29.96
N LEU A 291 20.15 -36.19 30.57
CA LEU A 291 19.21 -36.85 31.49
C LEU A 291 18.42 -37.98 30.81
N GLN A 292 17.96 -37.77 29.58
CA GLN A 292 17.30 -38.81 28.76
C GLN A 292 18.21 -40.03 28.56
N ASP A 293 19.47 -39.83 28.16
CA ASP A 293 20.45 -40.91 28.03
C ASP A 293 20.72 -41.62 29.36
N LEU A 294 20.88 -40.88 30.45
CA LEU A 294 21.08 -41.44 31.79
C LEU A 294 19.86 -42.25 32.25
N HIS A 295 18.65 -41.81 31.94
CA HIS A 295 17.42 -42.55 32.22
C HIS A 295 17.31 -43.84 31.39
N ARG A 296 17.82 -43.84 30.14
CA ARG A 296 17.93 -45.06 29.33
C ARG A 296 18.93 -46.03 29.96
N ILE A 297 20.14 -45.57 30.31
CA ILE A 297 21.18 -46.38 30.96
C ILE A 297 20.68 -46.94 32.29
N TRP A 298 19.96 -46.14 33.08
CA TRP A 298 19.35 -46.55 34.35
C TRP A 298 18.35 -47.70 34.19
N LYS A 299 17.56 -47.69 33.11
CA LYS A 299 16.50 -48.68 32.85
C LYS A 299 17.00 -49.92 32.09
N GLU A 300 17.93 -49.77 31.15
CA GLU A 300 18.35 -50.84 30.24
C GLU A 300 19.68 -51.51 30.63
N ASP A 301 20.69 -50.73 31.04
CA ASP A 301 22.05 -51.24 31.21
C ASP A 301 22.34 -51.70 32.64
N ILE A 302 21.72 -51.05 33.63
CA ILE A 302 21.98 -51.29 35.05
C ILE A 302 20.89 -52.16 35.67
N GLY A 303 21.32 -53.26 36.29
CA GLY A 303 20.42 -54.21 36.95
C GLY A 303 19.84 -53.70 38.28
N PRO A 304 19.05 -54.54 38.97
CA PRO A 304 18.47 -54.21 40.25
C PRO A 304 19.54 -54.03 41.34
N VAL A 305 19.18 -53.28 42.38
CA VAL A 305 19.96 -53.12 43.61
C VAL A 305 19.27 -53.85 44.75
N SER A 306 19.96 -54.02 45.89
CA SER A 306 19.37 -54.61 47.09
C SER A 306 18.12 -53.85 47.53
N LYS A 307 17.18 -54.56 48.17
CA LYS A 307 15.90 -53.98 48.64
C LYS A 307 16.10 -52.77 49.56
N GLU A 308 17.14 -52.79 50.40
CA GLU A 308 17.49 -51.72 51.34
C GLU A 308 17.83 -50.38 50.67
N HIS A 309 18.42 -50.41 49.46
CA HIS A 309 18.87 -49.20 48.78
C HIS A 309 17.95 -48.77 47.64
N ARG A 310 17.03 -49.63 47.20
CA ARG A 310 16.16 -49.43 46.03
C ARG A 310 15.40 -48.11 46.11
N ASP A 311 14.65 -47.90 47.18
CA ASP A 311 13.75 -46.74 47.31
C ASP A 311 14.56 -45.45 47.50
N THR A 312 15.64 -45.51 48.30
CA THR A 312 16.51 -44.35 48.55
C THR A 312 17.18 -43.81 47.28
N ILE A 313 17.58 -44.71 46.39
CA ILE A 313 18.26 -44.40 45.12
C ILE A 313 17.23 -43.93 44.10
N TRP A 314 16.06 -44.54 44.07
CA TRP A 314 14.95 -44.15 43.21
C TRP A 314 14.44 -42.74 43.53
N ASN A 315 14.15 -42.44 44.80
CA ASN A 315 13.60 -41.14 45.20
C ASN A 315 14.57 -40.00 44.84
N LYS A 316 15.88 -40.17 45.11
CA LYS A 316 16.90 -39.18 44.71
C LYS A 316 16.96 -38.94 43.21
N PHE A 317 16.87 -40.01 42.42
CA PHE A 317 16.89 -39.91 40.96
C PHE A 317 15.62 -39.21 40.43
N SER A 318 14.45 -39.56 40.98
CA SER A 318 13.16 -38.95 40.63
C SER A 318 13.11 -37.46 40.98
N GLU A 319 13.61 -37.08 42.15
CA GLU A 319 13.70 -35.67 42.58
C GLU A 319 14.56 -34.82 41.66
N LEU A 320 15.76 -35.29 41.32
CA LEU A 320 16.65 -34.57 40.41
C LEU A 320 16.08 -34.49 38.98
N THR A 321 15.39 -35.55 38.56
CA THR A 321 14.69 -35.61 37.26
C THR A 321 13.61 -34.54 37.18
N LYS A 322 12.75 -34.44 38.21
CA LYS A 322 11.72 -33.40 38.33
C LYS A 322 12.34 -32.00 38.28
N LYS A 323 13.40 -31.74 39.04
CA LYS A 323 14.08 -30.44 39.05
C LYS A 323 14.57 -29.99 37.66
N ILE A 324 15.07 -30.90 36.83
CA ILE A 324 15.50 -30.57 35.45
C ILE A 324 14.27 -30.37 34.54
N HIS A 325 13.20 -31.15 34.74
CA HIS A 325 11.94 -30.98 34.03
C HIS A 325 11.30 -29.62 34.30
N ASP A 326 11.20 -29.20 35.56
CA ASP A 326 10.64 -27.90 35.97
C ASP A 326 11.42 -26.73 35.33
N LYS A 327 12.76 -26.83 35.27
CA LYS A 327 13.60 -25.83 34.59
C LYS A 327 13.29 -25.75 33.09
N ARG A 328 13.02 -26.88 32.44
CA ARG A 328 12.63 -26.92 31.03
C ARG A 328 11.26 -26.28 30.82
N GLU A 329 10.31 -26.54 31.71
CA GLU A 329 8.99 -25.93 31.63
C GLU A 329 9.04 -24.41 31.78
N LEU A 330 9.83 -23.89 32.73
CA LEU A 330 10.05 -22.44 32.87
C LEU A 330 10.64 -21.79 31.60
N LEU A 331 11.53 -22.49 30.89
CA LEU A 331 12.07 -22.00 29.62
C LEU A 331 10.98 -21.96 28.54
N PHE A 332 10.14 -22.98 28.45
CA PHE A 332 9.01 -22.98 27.51
C PHE A 332 7.96 -21.94 27.86
N GLU A 333 7.68 -21.70 29.14
CA GLU A 333 6.84 -20.59 29.58
C GLU A 333 7.39 -19.24 29.12
N SER A 334 8.70 -19.00 29.28
CA SER A 334 9.34 -17.78 28.79
C SER A 334 9.25 -17.65 27.26
N GLN A 335 9.37 -18.75 26.51
CA GLN A 335 9.21 -18.74 25.05
C GLN A 335 7.76 -18.42 24.65
N ARG A 336 6.78 -19.07 25.28
CA ARG A 336 5.35 -18.78 25.06
C ARG A 336 5.01 -17.32 25.38
N ALA A 337 5.59 -16.76 26.44
CA ALA A 337 5.44 -15.35 26.78
C ALA A 337 6.02 -14.42 25.70
N ASN A 338 7.18 -14.74 25.13
CA ASN A 338 7.77 -13.99 24.02
C ASN A 338 6.92 -14.09 22.75
N GLU A 339 6.42 -15.28 22.40
CA GLU A 339 5.50 -15.47 21.27
C GLU A 339 4.21 -14.64 21.44
N GLN A 340 3.69 -14.55 22.67
CA GLN A 340 2.54 -13.71 22.99
C GLN A 340 2.85 -12.22 22.82
N GLN A 341 4.05 -11.75 23.21
CA GLN A 341 4.46 -10.37 22.96
C GLN A 341 4.57 -10.06 21.46
N ASN A 342 5.16 -10.98 20.69
CA ASN A 342 5.26 -10.87 19.23
C ASN A 342 3.87 -10.80 18.59
N LEU A 343 2.90 -11.58 19.09
CA LEU A 343 1.52 -11.53 18.62
C LEU A 343 0.90 -10.14 18.81
N GLU A 344 1.10 -9.50 19.97
CA GLU A 344 0.56 -8.16 20.22
C GLU A 344 1.21 -7.11 19.31
N ILE A 345 2.53 -7.19 19.09
CA ILE A 345 3.24 -6.33 18.11
C ILE A 345 2.64 -6.50 16.72
N LYS A 346 2.43 -7.74 16.27
CA LYS A 346 1.85 -8.02 14.94
C LYS A 346 0.43 -7.49 14.82
N LYS A 347 -0.40 -7.61 15.86
CA LYS A 347 -1.74 -7.03 15.88
C LYS A 347 -1.72 -5.50 15.77
N GLU A 348 -0.81 -4.83 16.48
CA GLU A 348 -0.65 -3.37 16.41
C GLU A 348 -0.23 -2.92 15.01
N ILE A 349 0.69 -3.64 14.37
CA ILE A 349 1.11 -3.38 13.00
C ILE A 349 -0.07 -3.53 12.03
N ILE A 350 -0.84 -4.62 12.15
CA ILE A 350 -2.04 -4.86 11.32
C ILE A 350 -3.04 -3.72 11.49
N ALA A 351 -3.35 -3.34 12.73
CA ALA A 351 -4.28 -2.24 13.01
C ALA A 351 -3.79 -0.91 12.40
N THR A 352 -2.48 -0.65 12.44
CA THR A 352 -1.90 0.54 11.82
C THR A 352 -2.06 0.52 10.29
N ILE A 353 -1.83 -0.62 9.64
CA ILE A 353 -2.06 -0.77 8.19
C ILE A 353 -3.54 -0.56 7.84
N GLU A 354 -4.46 -1.07 8.65
CA GLU A 354 -5.91 -0.87 8.45
C GLU A 354 -6.31 0.60 8.55
N VAL A 355 -5.75 1.36 9.50
CA VAL A 355 -5.96 2.81 9.59
C VAL A 355 -5.48 3.50 8.31
N LEU A 356 -4.26 3.18 7.84
CA LEU A 356 -3.72 3.76 6.59
C LEU A 356 -4.57 3.40 5.37
N ALA A 357 -5.26 2.27 5.36
CA ALA A 357 -6.19 1.88 4.30
C ALA A 357 -7.48 2.73 4.26
N THR A 358 -7.74 3.55 5.29
CA THR A 358 -8.91 4.45 5.37
C THR A 358 -8.58 5.93 5.19
N GLU A 359 -7.30 6.32 5.31
CA GLU A 359 -6.86 7.71 5.17
C GLU A 359 -7.02 8.19 3.72
N LYS A 360 -7.92 9.16 3.48
CA LYS A 360 -8.10 9.71 2.13
C LYS A 360 -6.90 10.53 1.70
N VAL A 361 -6.27 10.09 0.62
CA VAL A 361 -5.13 10.77 0.00
C VAL A 361 -5.53 11.36 -1.36
N GLY A 362 -5.24 12.65 -1.56
CA GLY A 362 -5.65 13.39 -2.76
C GLY A 362 -4.57 13.53 -3.84
N SER A 363 -3.30 13.18 -3.55
CA SER A 363 -2.19 13.39 -4.48
C SER A 363 -1.27 12.18 -4.59
N HIS A 364 -0.63 12.04 -5.76
CA HIS A 364 0.38 10.99 -5.98
C HIS A 364 1.55 11.08 -4.97
N SER A 365 2.00 12.29 -4.64
CA SER A 365 3.10 12.51 -3.69
C SER A 365 2.80 11.96 -2.30
N GLN A 366 1.58 12.18 -1.81
CA GLN A 366 1.14 11.65 -0.51
C GLN A 366 0.95 10.13 -0.57
N TRP A 367 0.53 9.58 -1.70
CA TRP A 367 0.44 8.13 -1.89
C TRP A 367 1.81 7.46 -1.81
N LEU A 368 2.87 8.07 -2.35
CA LEU A 368 4.23 7.56 -2.22
C LEU A 368 4.66 7.46 -0.74
N VAL A 369 4.31 8.45 0.07
CA VAL A 369 4.58 8.44 1.52
C VAL A 369 3.82 7.32 2.22
N GLN A 370 2.54 7.12 1.90
CA GLN A 370 1.75 6.04 2.51
C GLN A 370 2.24 4.65 2.10
N ILE A 371 2.67 4.47 0.85
CA ILE A 371 3.28 3.22 0.37
C ILE A 371 4.54 2.91 1.18
N GLN A 372 5.42 3.90 1.38
CA GLN A 372 6.63 3.73 2.18
C GLN A 372 6.33 3.34 3.64
N LYS A 373 5.29 3.93 4.25
CA LYS A 373 4.87 3.56 5.60
C LYS A 373 4.37 2.12 5.69
N VAL A 374 3.51 1.70 4.75
CA VAL A 374 3.01 0.32 4.72
C VAL A 374 4.14 -0.68 4.45
N GLU A 375 5.12 -0.31 3.61
CA GLU A 375 6.29 -1.16 3.35
C GLU A 375 7.21 -1.28 4.58
N ALA A 376 7.39 -0.20 5.35
CA ALA A 376 8.09 -0.25 6.64
C ALA A 376 7.36 -1.16 7.64
N LEU A 377 6.05 -0.98 7.82
CA LEU A 377 5.21 -1.82 8.68
C LEU A 377 5.23 -3.30 8.27
N ARG A 378 5.29 -3.57 6.97
CA ARG A 378 5.44 -4.93 6.44
C ARG A 378 6.79 -5.54 6.84
N ASN A 379 7.87 -4.78 6.74
CA ASN A 379 9.19 -5.24 7.18
C ASN A 379 9.21 -5.49 8.69
N ASP A 380 8.59 -4.60 9.48
CA ASP A 380 8.45 -4.76 10.93
C ASP A 380 7.63 -6.01 11.30
N PHE A 381 6.58 -6.32 10.52
CA PHE A 381 5.77 -7.53 10.72
C PHE A 381 6.58 -8.83 10.54
N PHE A 382 7.48 -8.84 9.56
CA PHE A 382 8.40 -9.96 9.34
C PHE A 382 9.51 -10.01 10.38
N ALA A 383 9.96 -8.86 10.89
CA ALA A 383 10.99 -8.78 11.92
C ALA A 383 10.48 -9.08 13.34
N ALA A 384 9.18 -8.95 13.60
CA ALA A 384 8.56 -9.17 14.92
C ALA A 384 8.58 -10.63 15.41
N GLY A 385 9.12 -11.57 14.62
CA GLY A 385 9.36 -12.95 15.00
C GLY A 385 8.11 -13.85 15.05
N LYS A 386 8.25 -15.04 15.65
CA LYS A 386 7.20 -16.07 15.68
C LYS A 386 6.06 -15.75 16.66
N VAL A 387 4.84 -16.18 16.31
CA VAL A 387 3.62 -16.10 17.14
C VAL A 387 3.12 -17.50 17.51
N PRO A 388 2.22 -17.64 18.50
CA PRO A 388 1.71 -18.94 18.92
C PRO A 388 1.07 -19.70 17.75
N ALA A 389 1.31 -21.01 17.69
CA ALA A 389 0.97 -21.83 16.53
C ALA A 389 -0.54 -21.82 16.23
N GLU A 390 -1.37 -21.71 17.25
CA GLU A 390 -2.83 -21.73 17.19
C GLU A 390 -3.39 -20.53 16.42
N VAL A 391 -2.72 -19.38 16.51
CA VAL A 391 -3.18 -18.10 15.94
C VAL A 391 -2.32 -17.62 14.77
N ASN A 392 -1.29 -18.37 14.41
CA ASN A 392 -0.36 -17.98 13.34
C ASN A 392 -1.05 -17.79 11.99
N GLU A 393 -1.91 -18.73 11.58
CA GLU A 393 -2.64 -18.64 10.31
C GLU A 393 -3.64 -17.47 10.33
N GLN A 394 -4.35 -17.28 11.44
CA GLN A 394 -5.31 -16.19 11.59
C GLN A 394 -4.62 -14.81 11.52
N THR A 395 -3.49 -14.65 12.21
CA THR A 395 -2.71 -13.41 12.23
C THR A 395 -2.18 -13.09 10.83
N TRP A 396 -1.69 -14.11 10.12
CA TRP A 396 -1.25 -13.96 8.74
C TRP A 396 -2.39 -13.59 7.78
N ALA A 397 -3.55 -14.22 7.93
CA ALA A 397 -4.74 -13.90 7.13
C ALA A 397 -5.21 -12.46 7.36
N ALA A 398 -5.20 -11.99 8.61
CA ALA A 398 -5.51 -10.61 8.96
C ALA A 398 -4.51 -9.62 8.34
N PHE A 399 -3.21 -9.89 8.42
CA PHE A 399 -2.18 -9.09 7.77
C PHE A 399 -2.38 -8.98 6.25
N LYS A 400 -2.59 -10.11 5.56
CA LYS A 400 -2.87 -10.11 4.12
C LYS A 400 -4.10 -9.28 3.77
N THR A 401 -5.14 -9.39 4.58
CA THR A 401 -6.40 -8.66 4.38
C THR A 401 -6.18 -7.15 4.53
N ALA A 402 -5.44 -6.72 5.55
CA ALA A 402 -5.10 -5.31 5.75
C ALA A 402 -4.28 -4.74 4.57
N VAL A 403 -3.25 -5.45 4.11
CA VAL A 403 -2.43 -5.05 2.95
C VAL A 403 -3.26 -5.01 1.67
N ARG A 404 -4.12 -6.01 1.44
CA ARG A 404 -5.02 -6.05 0.29
C ARG A 404 -6.03 -4.90 0.29
N ASN A 405 -6.59 -4.56 1.44
CA ASN A 405 -7.50 -3.42 1.57
C ASN A 405 -6.79 -2.10 1.22
N PHE A 406 -5.57 -1.91 1.71
CA PHE A 406 -4.73 -0.76 1.33
C PHE A 406 -4.44 -0.72 -0.18
N ASN A 407 -4.04 -1.84 -0.78
CA ASN A 407 -3.78 -1.93 -2.22
C ASN A 407 -5.03 -1.70 -3.06
N SER A 408 -6.19 -2.22 -2.65
CA SER A 408 -7.48 -1.97 -3.30
C SER A 408 -7.81 -0.47 -3.31
N PHE A 409 -7.63 0.20 -2.16
CA PHE A 409 -7.86 1.64 -2.03
C PHE A 409 -6.90 2.45 -2.92
N LYS A 410 -5.61 2.10 -2.91
CA LYS A 410 -4.57 2.65 -3.82
C LYS A 410 -4.96 2.49 -5.28
N ASN A 411 -5.36 1.28 -5.67
CA ASN A 411 -5.69 0.97 -7.06
C ASN A 411 -6.96 1.70 -7.52
N SER A 412 -7.96 1.85 -6.64
CA SER A 412 -9.15 2.67 -6.92
C SER A 412 -8.77 4.11 -7.23
N PHE A 413 -7.91 4.74 -6.41
CA PHE A 413 -7.46 6.11 -6.63
C PHE A 413 -6.80 6.31 -8.01
N TYR A 414 -5.87 5.42 -8.40
CA TYR A 414 -5.23 5.51 -9.72
C TYR A 414 -6.19 5.17 -10.87
N LYS A 415 -7.16 4.28 -10.65
CA LYS A 415 -8.22 3.99 -11.62
C LYS A 415 -9.12 5.21 -11.85
N ASP A 416 -9.49 5.91 -10.79
CA ASP A 416 -10.30 7.14 -10.86
C ASP A 416 -9.53 8.25 -11.59
N ILE A 417 -8.24 8.46 -11.28
CA ILE A 417 -7.40 9.39 -12.05
C ILE A 417 -7.34 9.03 -13.54
N LYS A 418 -7.15 7.75 -13.87
CA LYS A 418 -7.11 7.30 -15.28
C LYS A 418 -8.46 7.53 -15.97
N LYS A 419 -9.56 7.27 -15.27
CA LYS A 419 -10.92 7.52 -15.76
C LYS A 419 -11.14 9.02 -16.01
N ASP A 420 -10.82 9.87 -15.05
CA ASP A 420 -10.94 11.33 -15.18
C ASP A 420 -10.09 11.87 -16.34
N GLN A 421 -8.86 11.36 -16.50
CA GLN A 421 -8.01 11.71 -17.63
C GLN A 421 -8.64 11.29 -18.97
N ASN A 422 -9.25 10.11 -19.04
CA ASN A 422 -9.92 9.63 -20.25
C ASN A 422 -11.22 10.41 -20.55
N ASP A 423 -11.98 10.81 -19.51
CA ASP A 423 -13.15 11.67 -19.68
C ASP A 423 -12.73 13.07 -20.15
N ASN A 424 -11.65 13.62 -19.61
CA ASN A 424 -11.04 14.86 -20.09
C ASN A 424 -10.56 14.73 -21.54
N LEU A 425 -10.01 13.57 -21.92
CA LEU A 425 -9.58 13.28 -23.29
C LEU A 425 -10.77 13.37 -24.25
N ASN A 426 -11.87 12.70 -23.92
CA ASN A 426 -13.10 12.71 -24.72
C ASN A 426 -13.68 14.13 -24.85
N LYS A 427 -13.74 14.90 -23.75
CA LYS A 427 -14.18 16.30 -23.77
C LYS A 427 -13.29 17.17 -24.67
N LYS A 428 -11.96 17.04 -24.56
CA LYS A 428 -11.02 17.79 -25.41
C LYS A 428 -11.14 17.39 -26.88
N MET A 429 -11.31 16.11 -27.20
CA MET A 429 -11.55 15.65 -28.57
C MET A 429 -12.84 16.22 -29.15
N ALA A 430 -13.92 16.30 -28.37
CA ALA A 430 -15.17 16.92 -28.80
C ALA A 430 -15.02 18.43 -29.10
N LEU A 431 -14.23 19.15 -28.31
CA LEU A 431 -13.89 20.55 -28.58
C LEU A 431 -13.06 20.70 -29.86
N VAL A 432 -12.08 19.82 -30.09
CA VAL A 432 -11.31 19.82 -31.34
C VAL A 432 -12.21 19.58 -32.55
N ALA A 433 -13.15 18.64 -32.47
CA ALA A 433 -14.10 18.37 -33.54
C ALA A 433 -14.96 19.60 -33.85
N LYS A 434 -15.53 20.25 -32.82
CA LYS A 434 -16.30 21.50 -32.98
C LYS A 434 -15.45 22.63 -33.56
N ALA A 435 -14.20 22.78 -33.12
CA ALA A 435 -13.29 23.80 -33.64
C ALA A 435 -12.99 23.56 -35.13
N LYS A 436 -12.76 22.31 -35.54
CA LYS A 436 -12.54 21.93 -36.95
C LYS A 436 -13.76 22.16 -37.82
N GLU A 437 -14.97 21.92 -37.32
CA GLU A 437 -16.22 22.20 -38.04
C GLU A 437 -16.39 23.71 -38.31
N LEU A 438 -16.07 24.53 -37.31
CA LEU A 438 -16.23 25.98 -37.38
C LEU A 438 -15.07 26.71 -38.07
N GLN A 439 -13.93 26.05 -38.33
CA GLN A 439 -12.73 26.71 -38.84
C GLN A 439 -12.89 27.30 -40.25
N GLU A 440 -13.82 26.77 -41.04
CA GLU A 440 -14.13 27.23 -42.40
C GLU A 440 -15.30 28.23 -42.45
N SER A 441 -15.95 28.52 -41.32
CA SER A 441 -17.13 29.38 -41.28
C SER A 441 -16.79 30.84 -41.61
N THR A 442 -17.55 31.42 -42.52
CA THR A 442 -17.47 32.84 -42.92
C THR A 442 -18.45 33.73 -42.17
N ASP A 443 -19.37 33.17 -41.36
CA ASP A 443 -20.20 33.95 -40.43
C ASP A 443 -19.39 34.28 -39.17
N PHE A 444 -18.54 35.30 -39.30
CA PHE A 444 -17.67 35.75 -38.22
C PHE A 444 -18.42 36.30 -37.01
N SER A 445 -19.65 36.81 -37.20
CA SER A 445 -20.48 37.38 -36.13
C SER A 445 -20.97 36.29 -35.18
N ALA A 446 -21.48 35.19 -35.72
CA ALA A 446 -21.94 34.05 -34.91
C ALA A 446 -20.79 33.14 -34.43
N THR A 447 -19.75 32.95 -35.24
CA THR A 447 -18.72 31.94 -34.98
C THR A 447 -17.64 32.40 -34.00
N THR A 448 -17.29 33.69 -33.99
CA THR A 448 -16.21 34.21 -33.11
C THR A 448 -16.50 34.01 -31.61
N PRO A 449 -17.73 34.30 -31.10
CA PRO A 449 -18.08 34.02 -29.71
C PRO A 449 -17.96 32.54 -29.35
N ILE A 450 -18.39 31.65 -30.24
CA ILE A 450 -18.35 30.19 -30.02
C ILE A 450 -16.90 29.70 -30.00
N MET A 451 -16.05 30.16 -30.93
CA MET A 451 -14.62 29.79 -30.94
C MET A 451 -13.90 30.24 -29.66
N LYS A 452 -14.22 31.43 -29.14
CA LYS A 452 -13.70 31.91 -27.84
C LYS A 452 -14.21 31.07 -26.67
N GLN A 453 -15.48 30.68 -26.68
CA GLN A 453 -16.05 29.79 -25.66
C GLN A 453 -15.34 28.44 -25.67
N ILE A 454 -15.11 27.85 -26.85
CA ILE A 454 -14.36 26.61 -27.01
C ILE A 454 -12.94 26.72 -26.41
N GLN A 455 -12.24 27.84 -26.64
CA GLN A 455 -10.92 28.09 -26.04
C GLN A 455 -10.96 28.21 -24.52
N GLU A 456 -12.04 28.76 -23.97
CA GLU A 456 -12.19 28.85 -22.52
C GLU A 456 -12.53 27.48 -21.91
N GLU A 457 -13.50 26.77 -22.48
CA GLU A 457 -13.84 25.39 -22.08
C GLU A 457 -12.61 24.47 -22.14
N TRP A 458 -11.74 24.62 -23.15
CA TRP A 458 -10.50 23.86 -23.26
C TRP A 458 -9.58 24.03 -22.03
N LYS A 459 -9.46 25.26 -21.51
CA LYS A 459 -8.62 25.56 -20.33
C LYS A 459 -9.23 25.03 -19.04
N GLN A 460 -10.56 24.97 -18.96
CA GLN A 460 -11.27 24.44 -17.79
C GLN A 460 -11.21 22.91 -17.71
N ILE A 461 -11.00 22.21 -18.83
CA ILE A 461 -10.83 20.76 -18.83
C ILE A 461 -9.42 20.40 -18.34
N GLY A 462 -9.38 19.51 -17.33
CA GLY A 462 -8.16 19.04 -16.68
C GLY A 462 -7.19 18.26 -17.58
N HIS A 463 -6.25 17.57 -16.94
CA HIS A 463 -5.21 16.81 -17.63
C HIS A 463 -5.78 15.62 -18.39
N VAL A 464 -5.13 15.29 -19.50
CA VAL A 464 -5.40 14.11 -20.35
C VAL A 464 -4.21 13.15 -20.30
N PRO A 465 -4.35 11.88 -20.73
CA PRO A 465 -3.24 10.95 -20.72
C PRO A 465 -2.10 11.48 -21.58
N LYS A 466 -0.87 11.43 -21.05
CA LYS A 466 0.33 12.03 -21.66
C LYS A 466 0.52 11.61 -23.12
N LYS A 467 0.18 10.36 -23.46
CA LYS A 467 0.23 9.80 -24.83
C LYS A 467 -0.55 10.61 -25.87
N TYR A 468 -1.66 11.23 -25.48
CA TYR A 468 -2.56 11.95 -26.40
C TYR A 468 -2.51 13.48 -26.26
N SER A 469 -1.91 13.98 -25.17
CA SER A 469 -1.87 15.41 -24.82
C SER A 469 -1.35 16.28 -25.96
N ASP A 470 -0.15 15.98 -26.46
CA ASP A 470 0.53 16.85 -27.45
C ASP A 470 -0.18 16.84 -28.80
N LYS A 471 -0.68 15.67 -29.22
CA LYS A 471 -1.40 15.52 -30.49
C LYS A 471 -2.67 16.38 -30.50
N ILE A 472 -3.50 16.26 -29.47
CA ILE A 472 -4.79 16.95 -29.43
C ILE A 472 -4.58 18.45 -29.23
N TRP A 473 -3.59 18.85 -28.44
CA TRP A 473 -3.24 20.27 -28.31
C TRP A 473 -2.84 20.88 -29.65
N LYS A 474 -2.02 20.18 -30.43
CA LYS A 474 -1.63 20.64 -31.76
C LYS A 474 -2.84 20.77 -32.68
N GLU A 475 -3.68 19.74 -32.77
CA GLU A 475 -4.90 19.77 -33.60
C GLU A 475 -5.87 20.88 -33.20
N PHE A 476 -6.03 21.11 -31.90
CA PHE A 476 -6.86 22.18 -31.36
C PHE A 476 -6.31 23.56 -31.76
N LYS A 477 -5.02 23.77 -31.53
CA LYS A 477 -4.34 25.03 -31.82
C LYS A 477 -4.38 25.34 -33.31
N ASP A 478 -4.12 24.35 -34.16
CA ASP A 478 -4.13 24.51 -35.61
C ASP A 478 -5.54 24.92 -36.11
N ALA A 479 -6.60 24.28 -35.62
CA ALA A 479 -7.98 24.64 -35.97
C ALA A 479 -8.37 26.06 -35.53
N CYS A 480 -8.01 26.45 -34.29
CA CYS A 480 -8.26 27.80 -33.82
C CYS A 480 -7.47 28.85 -34.60
N ASN A 481 -6.18 28.60 -34.86
CA ASN A 481 -5.33 29.52 -35.61
C ASN A 481 -5.88 29.75 -37.02
N HIS A 482 -6.27 28.67 -37.71
CA HIS A 482 -6.84 28.75 -39.05
C HIS A 482 -8.06 29.67 -39.13
N TYR A 483 -8.98 29.56 -38.16
CA TYR A 483 -10.14 30.45 -38.07
C TYR A 483 -9.74 31.92 -37.84
N PHE A 484 -8.84 32.18 -36.88
CA PHE A 484 -8.46 33.55 -36.54
C PHE A 484 -7.57 34.22 -37.60
N ASP A 485 -6.78 33.43 -38.33
CA ASP A 485 -6.01 33.90 -39.48
C ASP A 485 -6.95 34.33 -40.61
N LYS A 486 -7.98 33.54 -40.94
CA LYS A 486 -9.03 33.95 -41.89
C LYS A 486 -9.81 35.19 -41.45
N LEU A 487 -10.18 35.28 -40.18
CA LEU A 487 -10.83 36.48 -39.63
C LEU A 487 -9.93 37.72 -39.77
N LYS A 488 -8.62 37.55 -39.59
CA LYS A 488 -7.64 38.61 -39.75
C LYS A 488 -7.48 39.02 -41.22
N GLU A 489 -7.44 38.06 -42.13
CA GLU A 489 -7.42 38.30 -43.58
C GLU A 489 -8.66 39.10 -44.01
N HIS A 490 -9.86 38.66 -43.65
CA HIS A 490 -11.11 39.37 -43.95
C HIS A 490 -11.12 40.82 -43.42
N LYS A 491 -10.67 41.01 -42.17
CA LYS A 491 -10.54 42.37 -41.60
C LYS A 491 -9.45 43.20 -42.28
N SER A 492 -8.40 42.58 -42.81
CA SER A 492 -7.34 43.29 -43.52
C SER A 492 -7.78 43.74 -44.91
N GLU A 493 -8.60 42.93 -45.59
CA GLU A 493 -9.24 43.28 -46.85
C GLU A 493 -10.20 44.46 -46.67
N GLU A 494 -11.09 44.43 -45.67
CA GLU A 494 -11.96 45.58 -45.32
C GLU A 494 -11.17 46.85 -45.00
N ASN A 495 -9.98 46.73 -44.41
CA ASN A 495 -9.11 47.87 -44.12
C ASN A 495 -8.36 48.40 -45.34
N SER A 496 -8.20 47.63 -46.42
CA SER A 496 -7.46 48.07 -47.61
C SER A 496 -8.16 49.23 -48.32
N ASP A 497 -9.49 49.18 -48.39
CA ASP A 497 -10.33 50.27 -48.90
C ASP A 497 -10.21 51.53 -48.01
N GLU A 498 -10.21 51.37 -46.69
CA GLU A 498 -10.00 52.50 -45.77
C GLU A 498 -8.57 53.07 -45.93
N VAL A 499 -7.54 52.24 -46.12
CA VAL A 499 -6.16 52.69 -46.37
C VAL A 499 -6.04 53.45 -47.69
N ALA A 500 -6.68 52.99 -48.77
CA ALA A 500 -6.73 53.69 -50.05
C ALA A 500 -7.42 55.06 -49.92
N ALA A 501 -8.53 55.13 -49.17
CA ALA A 501 -9.19 56.39 -48.83
C ALA A 501 -8.25 57.36 -48.08
N PHE A 502 -7.42 56.84 -47.15
CA PHE A 502 -6.43 57.66 -46.46
C PHE A 502 -5.35 58.21 -47.40
N ASP A 503 -4.84 57.40 -48.32
CA ASP A 503 -3.79 57.84 -49.25
C ASP A 503 -4.30 58.90 -50.23
N ASN A 504 -5.55 58.75 -50.72
CA ASN A 504 -6.23 59.77 -51.53
C ASN A 504 -6.41 61.08 -50.76
N LYS A 505 -6.88 61.01 -49.50
CA LYS A 505 -6.99 62.18 -48.63
C LYS A 505 -5.64 62.82 -48.34
N LYS A 506 -4.57 62.03 -48.21
CA LYS A 506 -3.22 62.57 -47.97
C LYS A 506 -2.72 63.35 -49.18
N ALA A 507 -2.86 62.81 -50.38
CA ALA A 507 -2.50 63.51 -51.62
C ALA A 507 -3.31 64.80 -51.79
N TYR A 508 -4.60 64.79 -51.47
CA TYR A 508 -5.46 65.96 -51.57
C TYR A 508 -5.14 67.06 -50.55
N LEU A 509 -4.55 66.73 -49.40
CA LEU A 509 -4.11 67.77 -48.46
C LEU A 509 -2.99 68.64 -49.03
N ASP A 510 -2.13 68.07 -49.86
CA ASP A 510 -1.03 68.83 -50.46
C ASP A 510 -1.57 69.77 -51.55
N THR A 511 -2.57 69.36 -52.34
CA THR A 511 -3.25 70.25 -53.30
C THR A 511 -3.99 71.40 -52.60
N LEU A 512 -4.62 71.12 -51.45
CA LEU A 512 -5.32 72.15 -50.66
C LEU A 512 -4.36 73.16 -50.01
N ARG A 513 -3.12 72.78 -49.72
CA ARG A 513 -2.10 73.70 -49.16
C ARG A 513 -1.60 74.73 -50.17
N GLU A 514 -1.60 74.37 -51.44
CA GLU A 514 -1.18 75.24 -52.54
C GLU A 514 -2.30 76.21 -52.98
N PHE A 515 -3.53 75.98 -52.52
CA PHE A 515 -4.69 76.83 -52.82
C PHE A 515 -4.53 78.24 -52.23
N GLN A 516 -4.68 79.26 -53.07
CA GLN A 516 -4.66 80.67 -52.69
C GLN A 516 -5.99 81.33 -53.08
N LEU A 517 -6.46 82.20 -52.19
CA LEU A 517 -7.70 82.96 -52.37
C LEU A 517 -7.45 84.11 -53.36
N ILE A 518 -8.41 84.35 -54.25
CA ILE A 518 -8.31 85.32 -55.35
C ILE A 518 -8.75 86.72 -54.87
N GLY A 519 -9.43 86.81 -53.72
CA GLY A 519 -9.84 88.06 -53.07
C GLY A 519 -11.29 88.46 -53.32
N ASP A 520 -12.09 87.61 -53.98
CA ASP A 520 -13.53 87.77 -54.10
C ASP A 520 -14.27 86.85 -53.13
N HIS A 521 -14.93 87.45 -52.14
CA HIS A 521 -15.52 86.76 -51.00
C HIS A 521 -16.51 85.65 -51.39
N LYS A 522 -17.30 85.85 -52.46
CA LYS A 522 -18.31 84.87 -52.90
C LYS A 522 -17.66 83.71 -53.66
N THR A 523 -16.78 84.00 -54.60
CA THR A 523 -16.10 82.99 -55.42
C THR A 523 -15.13 82.14 -54.59
N ASP A 524 -14.42 82.76 -53.65
CA ASP A 524 -13.52 82.07 -52.74
C ASP A 524 -14.28 81.16 -51.76
N LEU A 525 -15.48 81.56 -51.31
CA LEU A 525 -16.32 80.72 -50.44
C LEU A 525 -16.84 79.48 -51.17
N ASP A 526 -17.30 79.64 -52.41
CA ASP A 526 -17.79 78.52 -53.21
C ASP A 526 -16.66 77.56 -53.61
N ALA A 527 -15.45 78.07 -53.84
CA ALA A 527 -14.26 77.25 -54.04
C ALA A 527 -13.91 76.41 -52.78
N ILE A 528 -13.95 77.00 -51.59
CA ILE A 528 -13.72 76.26 -50.33
C ILE A 528 -14.78 75.17 -50.14
N LYS A 529 -16.05 75.42 -50.48
CA LYS A 529 -17.11 74.39 -50.41
C LYS A 529 -16.85 73.23 -51.38
N ALA A 530 -16.42 73.51 -52.61
CA ALA A 530 -16.08 72.46 -53.57
C ALA A 530 -14.93 71.57 -53.07
N HIS A 531 -13.95 72.15 -52.37
CA HIS A 531 -12.89 71.38 -51.72
C HIS A 531 -13.39 70.48 -50.57
N ILE A 532 -14.40 70.93 -49.84
CA ILE A 532 -15.05 70.14 -48.78
C ILE A 532 -15.84 68.96 -49.37
N GLU A 533 -16.58 69.17 -50.46
CA GLU A 533 -17.30 68.09 -51.14
C GLU A 533 -16.35 67.03 -51.72
N THR A 534 -15.26 67.48 -52.35
CA THR A 534 -14.23 66.57 -52.88
C THR A 534 -13.59 65.74 -51.76
N TRP A 535 -13.33 66.35 -50.60
CA TRP A 535 -12.81 65.66 -49.42
C TRP A 535 -13.75 64.58 -48.88
N LYS A 536 -15.06 64.85 -48.89
CA LYS A 536 -16.09 63.88 -48.48
C LYS A 536 -16.15 62.68 -49.42
N GLY A 537 -15.97 62.89 -50.72
CA GLY A 537 -16.01 61.85 -51.75
C GLY A 537 -14.96 60.74 -51.60
N PHE A 538 -13.86 60.96 -50.88
CA PHE A 538 -12.80 59.96 -50.72
C PHE A 538 -13.10 58.83 -49.71
N GLY A 539 -14.23 58.86 -48.99
CA GLY A 539 -14.62 57.79 -48.07
C GLY A 539 -13.97 57.84 -46.69
N LYS A 540 -14.14 56.78 -45.90
CA LYS A 540 -13.72 56.72 -44.48
C LYS A 540 -12.30 56.19 -44.33
N VAL A 541 -11.56 56.72 -43.35
CA VAL A 541 -10.16 56.34 -43.07
C VAL A 541 -10.03 55.43 -41.85
N PRO A 542 -8.95 54.62 -41.76
CA PRO A 542 -8.71 53.74 -40.62
C PRO A 542 -8.61 54.55 -39.34
N PHE A 543 -9.13 53.99 -38.25
CA PHE A 543 -9.19 54.70 -36.98
C PHE A 543 -7.82 55.23 -36.51
N SER A 544 -6.75 54.44 -36.70
CA SER A 544 -5.37 54.84 -36.38
C SER A 544 -4.88 56.05 -37.19
N ARG A 545 -5.45 56.28 -38.38
CA ARG A 545 -5.07 57.33 -39.32
C ARG A 545 -6.06 58.50 -39.38
N ARG A 546 -7.06 58.52 -38.49
CA ARG A 546 -8.11 59.56 -38.40
C ARG A 546 -7.57 60.99 -38.17
N HIS A 547 -6.32 61.15 -37.72
CA HIS A 547 -5.68 62.44 -37.54
C HIS A 547 -5.61 63.28 -38.84
N ILE A 548 -5.73 62.65 -40.01
CA ILE A 548 -5.77 63.33 -41.30
C ILE A 548 -6.97 64.29 -41.44
N GLU A 549 -8.12 63.92 -40.88
CA GLU A 549 -9.31 64.77 -40.81
C GLU A 549 -9.02 66.03 -40.00
N GLY A 550 -8.22 65.91 -38.93
CA GLY A 550 -7.79 67.06 -38.13
C GLY A 550 -6.87 68.02 -38.90
N LYS A 551 -6.01 67.49 -39.79
CA LYS A 551 -5.13 68.31 -40.64
C LYS A 551 -5.92 69.07 -41.70
N PHE A 552 -6.92 68.43 -42.31
CA PHE A 552 -7.84 69.08 -43.25
C PHE A 552 -8.58 70.25 -42.59
N ASN A 553 -9.16 70.02 -41.42
CA ASN A 553 -9.86 71.05 -40.66
C ASN A 553 -8.94 72.25 -40.33
N LYS A 554 -7.68 72.03 -39.95
CA LYS A 554 -6.73 73.12 -39.69
C LYS A 554 -6.43 73.98 -40.94
N ILE A 555 -6.41 73.37 -42.13
CA ILE A 555 -6.20 74.12 -43.37
C ILE A 555 -7.46 74.94 -43.70
N LEU A 556 -8.65 74.35 -43.55
CA LEU A 556 -9.91 75.08 -43.70
C LEU A 556 -9.98 76.27 -42.74
N ASP A 557 -9.49 76.12 -41.50
CA ASP A 557 -9.47 77.20 -40.52
C ASP A 557 -8.63 78.38 -40.98
N ALA A 558 -7.43 78.12 -41.50
CA ALA A 558 -6.57 79.14 -42.06
C ALA A 558 -7.18 79.81 -43.32
N LEU A 559 -7.95 79.06 -44.11
CA LEU A 559 -8.65 79.60 -45.28
C LEU A 559 -9.84 80.47 -44.88
N PHE A 560 -10.63 80.05 -43.89
CA PHE A 560 -11.78 80.82 -43.39
C PHE A 560 -11.36 82.06 -42.57
N GLU A 561 -10.24 82.00 -41.85
CA GLU A 561 -9.67 83.16 -41.15
C GLU A 561 -9.21 84.24 -42.13
N LYS A 562 -8.55 83.85 -43.23
CA LYS A 562 -8.19 84.78 -44.32
C LYS A 562 -9.40 85.40 -45.01
N LEU A 563 -10.54 84.70 -45.02
CA LEU A 563 -11.80 85.20 -45.57
C LEU A 563 -12.52 86.21 -44.64
N SER A 564 -11.96 86.51 -43.46
CA SER A 564 -12.54 87.39 -42.43
C SER A 564 -13.94 86.97 -41.97
N LEU A 565 -14.25 85.67 -41.99
CA LEU A 565 -15.49 85.17 -41.41
C LEU A 565 -15.44 85.28 -39.89
N SER A 566 -16.60 85.55 -39.26
CA SER A 566 -16.66 85.56 -37.80
C SER A 566 -16.33 84.16 -37.27
N LYS A 567 -15.67 84.08 -36.11
CA LYS A 567 -15.34 82.81 -35.44
C LYS A 567 -16.57 81.92 -35.24
N LYS A 568 -17.75 82.55 -35.05
CA LYS A 568 -19.06 81.89 -34.97
C LYS A 568 -19.44 81.21 -36.29
N ASP A 569 -19.28 81.90 -37.43
CA ASP A 569 -19.64 81.35 -38.74
C ASP A 569 -18.75 80.18 -39.15
N THR A 570 -17.45 80.25 -38.85
CA THR A 570 -16.52 79.14 -39.06
C THR A 570 -16.91 77.91 -38.25
N GLU A 571 -17.26 78.08 -36.97
CA GLU A 571 -17.70 76.97 -36.12
C GLU A 571 -19.04 76.35 -36.57
N MET A 572 -19.98 77.18 -37.04
CA MET A 572 -21.26 76.70 -37.56
C MET A 572 -21.11 75.94 -38.88
N MET A 573 -20.21 76.36 -39.77
CA MET A 573 -19.91 75.62 -41.00
C MET A 573 -19.23 74.26 -40.72
N ARG A 574 -18.30 74.19 -39.76
CA ARG A 574 -17.73 72.90 -39.34
C ARG A 574 -18.80 71.98 -38.79
N PHE A 575 -19.70 72.54 -38.00
CA PHE A 575 -20.80 71.78 -37.42
C PHE A 575 -21.74 71.26 -38.51
N SER A 576 -22.17 72.10 -39.46
CA SER A 576 -22.98 71.68 -40.61
C SER A 576 -22.32 70.53 -41.37
N ASN A 577 -21.03 70.66 -41.72
CA ASN A 577 -20.31 69.61 -42.44
C ASN A 577 -20.18 68.30 -41.65
N ARG A 578 -20.02 68.38 -40.34
CA ARG A 578 -19.97 67.22 -39.45
C ARG A 578 -21.33 66.53 -39.36
N ILE A 579 -22.41 67.31 -39.30
CA ILE A 579 -23.76 66.77 -39.25
C ILE A 579 -24.16 66.15 -40.60
N ASP A 580 -23.83 66.79 -41.73
CA ASP A 580 -24.09 66.24 -43.06
C ASP A 580 -23.37 64.89 -43.26
N SER A 581 -22.12 64.78 -42.80
CA SER A 581 -21.36 63.52 -42.82
C SER A 581 -21.99 62.44 -41.91
N LEU A 582 -22.61 62.84 -40.80
CA LEU A 582 -23.29 61.90 -39.91
C LEU A 582 -24.65 61.46 -40.49
N SER A 583 -25.38 62.36 -41.19
CA SER A 583 -26.64 62.02 -41.85
C SER A 583 -26.48 61.10 -43.05
N GLU A 584 -25.40 61.24 -43.84
CA GLU A 584 -25.11 60.32 -44.96
C GLU A 584 -24.83 58.89 -44.50
N SER A 585 -24.38 58.70 -43.25
CA SER A 585 -24.06 57.38 -42.71
C SER A 585 -25.27 56.54 -42.26
N ASN A 586 -26.50 57.08 -42.38
CA ASN A 586 -27.78 56.45 -42.04
C ASN A 586 -27.87 55.85 -40.62
N ASP A 587 -26.96 56.22 -39.72
CA ASP A 587 -26.81 55.66 -38.37
C ASP A 587 -27.43 56.62 -37.33
N THR A 588 -28.73 56.48 -37.11
CA THR A 588 -29.54 57.32 -36.20
C THR A 588 -28.96 57.41 -34.79
N ARG A 589 -28.29 56.34 -34.31
CA ARG A 589 -27.67 56.31 -32.98
C ARG A 589 -26.53 57.30 -32.81
N LYS A 590 -25.76 57.57 -33.88
CA LYS A 590 -24.65 58.54 -33.81
C LYS A 590 -25.17 59.98 -33.74
N LEU A 591 -26.27 60.27 -34.42
CA LEU A 591 -26.95 61.58 -34.36
C LEU A 591 -27.52 61.82 -32.96
N ASP A 592 -28.15 60.80 -32.35
CA ASP A 592 -28.65 60.90 -30.97
C ASP A 592 -27.53 61.10 -29.95
N ASN A 593 -26.41 60.38 -30.10
CA ASN A 593 -25.24 60.58 -29.25
C ASN A 593 -24.65 61.99 -29.37
N GLU A 594 -24.60 62.57 -30.57
CA GLU A 594 -24.12 63.94 -30.79
C GLU A 594 -25.11 64.97 -30.18
N LYS A 595 -26.42 64.73 -30.29
CA LYS A 595 -27.45 65.54 -29.62
C LYS A 595 -27.28 65.54 -28.09
N ILE A 596 -27.10 64.35 -27.50
CA ILE A 596 -26.83 64.20 -26.06
C ILE A 596 -25.54 64.93 -25.67
N PHE A 597 -24.49 64.80 -26.49
CA PHE A 597 -23.23 65.50 -26.25
C PHE A 597 -23.39 67.02 -26.24
N ILE A 598 -24.11 67.59 -27.20
CA ILE A 598 -24.36 69.04 -27.28
C ILE A 598 -25.23 69.50 -26.11
N MET A 599 -26.25 68.75 -25.73
CA MET A 599 -27.07 69.06 -24.55
C MET A 599 -26.22 69.09 -23.27
N ARG A 600 -25.34 68.09 -23.08
CA ARG A 600 -24.41 68.07 -21.94
C ARG A 600 -23.46 69.25 -21.97
N LYS A 601 -22.94 69.63 -23.14
CA LYS A 601 -22.06 70.82 -23.29
C LYS A 601 -22.78 72.12 -22.97
N ILE A 602 -24.05 72.25 -23.36
CA ILE A 602 -24.90 73.39 -22.99
C ILE A 602 -25.05 73.45 -21.47
N GLU A 603 -25.37 72.33 -20.82
CA GLU A 603 -25.48 72.26 -19.36
C GLU A 603 -24.15 72.58 -18.65
N GLU A 604 -23.03 72.03 -19.13
CA GLU A 604 -21.68 72.33 -18.61
C GLU A 604 -21.39 73.83 -18.67
N VAL A 605 -21.56 74.48 -19.83
CA VAL A 605 -21.32 75.92 -20.00
C VAL A 605 -22.31 76.76 -19.19
N GLN A 606 -23.58 76.34 -19.08
CA GLN A 606 -24.57 77.01 -18.23
C GLN A 606 -24.20 76.94 -16.74
N ASN A 607 -23.72 75.79 -16.28
CA ASN A 607 -23.27 75.60 -14.91
C ASN A 607 -22.01 76.42 -14.62
N GLU A 608 -21.06 76.49 -15.55
CA GLU A 608 -19.89 77.37 -15.46
C GLU A 608 -20.30 78.85 -15.35
N ILE A 609 -21.25 79.30 -16.18
CA ILE A 609 -21.82 80.65 -16.09
C ILE A 609 -22.45 80.86 -14.70
N PHE A 610 -23.26 79.93 -14.22
CA PHE A 610 -23.91 80.02 -12.92
C PHE A 610 -22.89 80.07 -11.76
N GLN A 611 -21.83 79.26 -11.82
CA GLN A 611 -20.75 79.29 -10.85
C GLN A 611 -20.02 80.63 -10.87
N LEU A 612 -19.65 81.15 -12.05
CA LEU A 612 -18.99 82.44 -12.18
C LEU A 612 -19.91 83.59 -11.72
N GLU A 613 -21.22 83.52 -12.00
CA GLU A 613 -22.22 84.49 -11.54
C GLU A 613 -22.42 84.44 -10.01
N ASN A 614 -22.50 83.25 -9.41
CA ASN A 614 -22.53 83.09 -7.95
C ASN A 614 -21.23 83.57 -7.30
N ASN A 615 -20.08 83.25 -7.89
CA ASN A 615 -18.78 83.71 -7.42
C ASN A 615 -18.71 85.24 -7.44
N ILE A 616 -19.25 85.90 -8.47
CA ILE A 616 -19.41 87.37 -8.48
C ILE A 616 -20.28 87.84 -7.32
N GLN A 617 -21.40 87.16 -7.02
CA GLN A 617 -22.29 87.56 -5.93
C GLN A 617 -21.57 87.59 -4.56
N PHE A 618 -20.66 86.65 -4.30
CA PHE A 618 -19.81 86.66 -3.10
C PHE A 618 -18.90 87.90 -3.01
N PHE A 619 -18.38 88.39 -4.15
CA PHE A 619 -17.58 89.62 -4.17
C PHE A 619 -18.44 90.89 -4.03
N THR A 620 -19.70 90.88 -4.49
CA THR A 620 -20.59 92.05 -4.37
C THR A 620 -21.13 92.29 -2.96
N ASN A 621 -21.15 91.28 -2.08
CA ASN A 621 -21.65 91.38 -0.70
C ASN A 621 -20.59 91.79 0.34
N THR A 622 -19.35 92.11 -0.08
CA THR A 622 -18.32 92.62 0.83
C THR A 622 -18.41 94.15 0.94
N LYS A 623 -18.39 94.67 2.18
CA LYS A 623 -18.57 96.10 2.56
C LYS A 623 -17.52 97.10 2.01
N ASN A 624 -16.77 96.76 0.95
CA ASN A 624 -15.82 97.64 0.28
C ASN A 624 -16.09 97.73 -1.24
N ALA A 625 -17.36 97.96 -1.61
CA ALA A 625 -17.83 98.16 -2.99
C ALA A 625 -17.35 99.48 -3.67
N LYS A 626 -16.20 100.05 -3.27
CA LYS A 626 -15.67 101.32 -3.81
C LYS A 626 -14.26 101.24 -4.39
N LYS A 627 -13.69 100.04 -4.57
CA LYS A 627 -12.55 99.82 -5.48
C LYS A 627 -12.94 98.77 -6.51
N GLU A 628 -12.94 99.14 -7.79
CA GLU A 628 -13.16 98.22 -8.91
C GLU A 628 -12.17 97.06 -8.82
N ASN A 629 -12.68 95.89 -8.44
CA ASN A 629 -11.87 94.71 -8.22
C ASN A 629 -11.54 94.12 -9.60
N SER A 630 -10.28 94.22 -10.05
CA SER A 630 -9.82 93.72 -11.37
C SER A 630 -10.27 92.28 -11.64
N ILE A 631 -10.35 91.47 -10.60
CA ILE A 631 -10.82 90.08 -10.64
C ILE A 631 -12.30 90.01 -11.05
N VAL A 632 -13.15 90.91 -10.57
CA VAL A 632 -14.59 90.94 -10.94
C VAL A 632 -14.77 91.35 -12.40
N LEU A 633 -13.96 92.27 -12.93
CA LEU A 633 -13.97 92.63 -14.35
C LEU A 633 -13.55 91.46 -15.23
N GLU A 634 -12.50 90.73 -14.83
CA GLU A 634 -12.04 89.53 -15.53
C GLU A 634 -13.10 88.41 -15.50
N VAL A 635 -13.74 88.17 -14.36
CA VAL A 635 -14.84 87.19 -14.24
C VAL A 635 -16.05 87.61 -15.09
N ARG A 636 -16.41 88.91 -15.15
CA ARG A 636 -17.46 89.41 -16.05
C ARG A 636 -17.11 89.20 -17.52
N LYS A 637 -15.86 89.44 -17.90
CA LYS A 637 -15.36 89.17 -19.26
C LYS A 637 -15.45 87.69 -19.60
N ASN A 638 -15.08 86.81 -18.68
CA ASN A 638 -15.23 85.36 -18.84
C ASN A 638 -16.70 84.96 -18.98
N ILE A 639 -17.61 85.49 -18.15
CA ILE A 639 -19.06 85.24 -18.29
C ILE A 639 -19.56 85.67 -19.68
N ALA A 640 -19.11 86.80 -20.21
CA ALA A 640 -19.48 87.24 -21.55
C ALA A 640 -19.00 86.26 -22.63
N ILE A 641 -17.76 85.77 -22.53
CA ILE A 641 -17.20 84.76 -23.44
C ILE A 641 -17.99 83.44 -23.35
N HIS A 642 -18.31 82.97 -22.14
CA HIS A 642 -19.11 81.76 -21.95
C HIS A 642 -20.54 81.94 -22.46
N LYS A 643 -21.15 83.13 -22.33
CA LYS A 643 -22.47 83.45 -22.92
C LYS A 643 -22.44 83.43 -24.44
N GLU A 644 -21.39 83.96 -25.06
CA GLU A 644 -21.21 83.89 -26.51
C GLU A 644 -21.05 82.43 -26.99
N SER A 645 -20.21 81.65 -26.29
CA SER A 645 -20.05 80.22 -26.57
C SER A 645 -21.36 79.44 -26.39
N LEU A 646 -22.14 79.75 -25.35
CA LEU A 646 -23.44 79.14 -25.08
C LEU A 646 -24.41 79.38 -26.24
N GLU A 647 -24.45 80.59 -26.80
CA GLU A 647 -25.29 80.88 -27.97
C GLU A 647 -24.87 80.06 -29.19
N VAL A 648 -23.57 79.87 -29.43
CA VAL A 648 -23.09 78.99 -30.51
C VAL A 648 -23.55 77.54 -30.28
N TRP A 649 -23.49 77.02 -29.06
CA TRP A 649 -23.97 75.66 -28.75
C TRP A 649 -25.49 75.50 -28.91
N LYS A 650 -26.26 76.53 -28.54
CA LYS A 650 -27.72 76.56 -28.78
C LYS A 650 -28.05 76.59 -30.27
N ASP A 651 -27.31 77.36 -31.06
CA ASP A 651 -27.48 77.42 -32.52
C ASP A 651 -27.16 76.06 -33.18
N LYS A 652 -26.09 75.37 -32.73
CA LYS A 652 -25.77 73.98 -33.14
C LYS A 652 -26.92 73.01 -32.80
N LEU A 653 -27.46 73.09 -31.58
CA LEU A 653 -28.60 72.26 -31.17
C LEU A 653 -29.86 72.55 -32.00
N LYS A 654 -30.10 73.82 -32.35
CA LYS A 654 -31.23 74.24 -33.19
C LYS A 654 -31.12 73.67 -34.61
N GLN A 655 -29.93 73.68 -35.21
CA GLN A 655 -29.69 73.06 -36.52
C GLN A 655 -29.98 71.54 -36.49
N LEU A 656 -29.50 70.81 -35.47
CA LEU A 656 -29.81 69.39 -35.29
C LEU A 656 -31.31 69.10 -35.13
N ARG A 657 -32.03 69.96 -34.42
CA ARG A 657 -33.49 69.82 -34.25
C ARG A 657 -34.26 70.04 -35.55
N ASN A 658 -33.81 70.99 -36.37
CA ASN A 658 -34.43 71.28 -37.67
C ASN A 658 -34.20 70.15 -38.69
N LEU A 659 -33.06 69.47 -38.63
CA LEU A 659 -32.77 68.29 -39.47
C LEU A 659 -33.61 67.05 -39.13
N ASN A 660 -34.08 66.94 -37.88
CA ASN A 660 -35.00 65.86 -37.47
C ASN A 660 -36.49 66.17 -37.75
N GLN A 661 -36.82 67.37 -38.26
CA GLN A 661 -38.19 67.77 -38.60
C GLN A 661 -38.49 67.77 -40.11
N GLN A 662 -37.47 67.57 -40.95
CA GLN A 662 -37.60 67.19 -42.36
C GLN A 662 -37.48 65.67 -42.48
#